data_AF-A0A1Q8UI85-F1
#
_entry.id   AF-A0A1Q8UI85-F1
#
_cell.length_a   1.000
_cell.length_b   1.000
_cell.length_c   1.000
_cell.angle_alpha   90.00
_cell.angle_beta   90.00
_cell.angle_gamma   90.00
#
_symmetry.space_group_name_H-M   'P 1'
#
loop_
_entity.id
_entity.type
_entity.pdbx_description
1 polymer ?
#
loop_
_entity_poly.entity_id
_entity_poly.type
_entity_poly.pdbx_seq_one_letter_code
_entity_poly.pdbx_strand_id
1 'polypeptide(L)'
;MLAAGLAPASGVSGVASAVPVPEQWVTPATLEEALDPGGSTGVDKQVRTPAIPPRPDVVLLVDGTGSMKKPIEDVQKGLNDITETVLAEQPESRFAVATYGDEIDDPTAEFAVFQELTGNMKDVEDGVKQLNTSRGFKSKGPSEDWIYALWKVANGADGKTVFREGASPVVVLVGDASSHDPSNGIPFQEAVFALQDAGVRVIAVDVTTEDGDGLNGDGYSSPTYQDPYHEPDQAKRIVAATGGRMLSGIPDDGVTEAVIEGFENLPTSVGYRLDACDPHLTVTLDPPTRQLTSGETAHFAETVDVSEDAPQGTTLTCTVQFLLGTQVPGTDTIGPAAVPDPDFQQQISIAVNDIDVPVVTVDDRTARAPDDDGARIAYTATATDPQDGALPVTCTPPSGSLFPVGTTTVTCSATDSAGNTGADTARFEVLEPVVPPDPPTPPPPPPPASDIAVRADVSPDRTYVGRPATARFTITNAGPDTATGVVLGTVWPRTGESKDRSLSGTSRCTAARPCTIAAGERVVVTQRATYRGAVTGDVRATVRGTLPDGRTANNRDMDRLRVLKPSLTVTPQVAKPGQPVLARGKDFPPGETVRFTWNIGITADRSGVRVGRDGTFEVQVLVLRKDTLGPRVLRAEARDLPRLRKPVLVVQHNLQPPDFAGRS
;
A
#
# COMPACT_ATOMS: atom_id res chain seq x y z
N MET A 1 11.35 -54.79 -58.99
CA MET A 1 11.21 -54.99 -57.54
C MET A 1 11.42 -53.66 -56.86
N LEU A 2 10.52 -53.34 -55.93
CA LEU A 2 10.48 -52.18 -55.03
C LEU A 2 10.22 -50.80 -55.66
N ALA A 3 8.92 -50.52 -55.72
CA ALA A 3 8.33 -49.20 -55.70
C ALA A 3 8.43 -48.58 -54.29
N ALA A 4 8.61 -47.26 -54.22
CA ALA A 4 8.02 -46.40 -53.18
C ALA A 4 8.02 -44.97 -53.72
N GLY A 5 6.84 -44.35 -53.76
CA GLY A 5 6.57 -43.09 -54.44
C GLY A 5 7.04 -41.86 -53.67
N LEU A 6 7.19 -40.77 -54.43
CA LEU A 6 7.31 -39.40 -53.91
C LEU A 6 6.26 -38.56 -54.62
N ALA A 7 5.27 -38.12 -53.84
CA ALA A 7 4.33 -37.05 -54.19
C ALA A 7 5.02 -35.68 -54.05
N PRO A 8 4.55 -34.63 -54.74
CA PRO A 8 5.15 -33.30 -54.67
C PRO A 8 4.66 -32.57 -53.41
N ALA A 9 5.60 -32.03 -52.62
CA ALA A 9 5.27 -31.11 -51.54
C ALA A 9 5.60 -29.68 -51.98
N SER A 10 4.53 -28.93 -52.17
CA SER A 10 4.43 -27.49 -52.38
C SER A 10 4.96 -26.71 -51.17
N GLY A 11 5.38 -25.47 -51.43
CA GLY A 11 5.26 -24.38 -50.45
C GLY A 11 6.52 -24.05 -49.67
N VAL A 12 7.27 -23.08 -50.19
CA VAL A 12 8.16 -22.25 -49.37
C VAL A 12 7.26 -21.40 -48.47
N SER A 13 7.05 -21.83 -47.23
CA SER A 13 6.52 -20.94 -46.19
C SER A 13 7.66 -20.03 -45.75
N GLY A 14 7.62 -18.79 -46.22
CA GLY A 14 8.43 -17.72 -45.66
C GLY A 14 8.18 -17.64 -44.17
N VAL A 15 9.25 -17.76 -43.39
CA VAL A 15 9.25 -17.38 -41.98
C VAL A 15 9.04 -15.87 -42.00
N ALA A 16 7.81 -15.42 -41.71
CA ALA A 16 7.60 -14.04 -41.35
C ALA A 16 8.48 -13.78 -40.13
N SER A 17 9.50 -12.94 -40.27
CA SER A 17 10.20 -12.38 -39.13
C SER A 17 9.13 -11.79 -38.23
N ALA A 18 8.94 -12.38 -37.05
CA ALA A 18 8.13 -11.77 -36.02
C ALA A 18 8.73 -10.37 -35.79
N VAL A 19 7.92 -9.34 -36.03
CA VAL A 19 8.25 -7.98 -35.60
C VAL A 19 8.61 -8.10 -34.12
N PRO A 20 9.81 -7.65 -33.69
CA PRO A 20 10.14 -7.66 -32.27
C PRO A 20 9.01 -6.95 -31.53
N VAL A 21 8.34 -7.66 -30.61
CA VAL A 21 7.44 -7.00 -29.68
C VAL A 21 8.32 -5.97 -28.95
N PRO A 22 7.99 -4.67 -28.95
CA PRO A 22 8.77 -3.69 -28.21
C PRO A 22 8.87 -4.18 -26.76
N GLU A 23 10.09 -4.29 -26.26
CA GLU A 23 10.34 -4.74 -24.89
C GLU A 23 9.61 -3.80 -23.93
N GLN A 24 8.85 -4.35 -22.99
CA GLN A 24 8.02 -3.56 -22.07
C GLN A 24 8.91 -2.75 -21.12
N TRP A 25 8.51 -1.51 -20.84
CA TRP A 25 9.21 -0.65 -19.88
C TRP A 25 9.20 -1.23 -18.45
N VAL A 26 8.14 -1.96 -18.10
CA VAL A 26 7.97 -2.64 -16.81
C VAL A 26 7.76 -4.12 -17.04
N THR A 27 8.52 -4.98 -16.36
CA THR A 27 8.42 -6.44 -16.49
C THR A 27 8.37 -7.12 -15.10
N PRO A 28 7.32 -7.92 -14.80
CA PRO A 28 6.07 -8.01 -15.56
C PRO A 28 5.23 -6.72 -15.42
N ALA A 29 4.59 -6.26 -16.50
CA ALA A 29 3.65 -5.14 -16.46
C ALA A 29 2.30 -5.53 -15.82
N THR A 30 1.99 -6.82 -15.76
CA THR A 30 0.77 -7.35 -15.15
C THR A 30 1.12 -8.53 -14.24
N LEU A 31 0.61 -8.53 -13.01
CA LEU A 31 0.69 -9.66 -12.09
C LEU A 31 -0.73 -10.16 -11.79
N GLU A 32 -1.01 -11.40 -12.19
CA GLU A 32 -2.26 -12.09 -11.90
C GLU A 32 -1.96 -13.38 -11.13
N GLU A 33 -2.34 -13.44 -9.87
CA GLU A 33 -2.14 -14.62 -9.02
C GLU A 33 -3.34 -14.90 -8.12
N ALA A 34 -3.36 -16.08 -7.51
CA ALA A 34 -4.33 -16.48 -6.51
C ALA A 34 -3.61 -16.79 -5.19
N LEU A 35 -3.99 -16.12 -4.11
CA LEU A 35 -3.35 -16.23 -2.80
C LEU A 35 -4.40 -16.47 -1.71
N ASP A 36 -4.04 -17.27 -0.72
CA ASP A 36 -4.85 -17.43 0.50
C ASP A 36 -4.84 -16.13 1.32
N PRO A 37 -5.87 -15.86 2.15
CA PRO A 37 -5.79 -14.82 3.16
C PRO A 37 -4.54 -14.97 4.04
N GLY A 38 -3.73 -13.91 4.15
CA GLY A 38 -2.45 -13.95 4.86
C GLY A 38 -1.27 -14.45 4.02
N GLY A 39 -1.50 -14.84 2.77
CA GLY A 39 -0.49 -15.26 1.82
C GLY A 39 0.37 -14.11 1.28
N SER A 40 1.47 -14.49 0.63
CA SER A 40 2.46 -13.58 0.06
C SER A 40 3.07 -14.18 -1.20
N THR A 41 3.44 -13.34 -2.16
CA THR A 41 4.20 -13.72 -3.35
C THR A 41 5.33 -12.74 -3.61
N GLY A 42 6.41 -13.25 -4.19
CA GLY A 42 7.59 -12.48 -4.56
C GLY A 42 7.74 -12.41 -6.08
N VAL A 43 8.06 -11.23 -6.60
CA VAL A 43 8.20 -10.98 -8.04
C VAL A 43 9.53 -10.30 -8.32
N ASP A 44 10.31 -10.87 -9.24
CA ASP A 44 11.48 -10.21 -9.79
C ASP A 44 11.03 -9.10 -10.73
N LYS A 45 11.13 -7.85 -10.27
CA LYS A 45 10.64 -6.67 -10.98
C LYS A 45 11.77 -6.00 -11.75
N GLN A 46 11.52 -5.68 -13.00
CA GLN A 46 12.44 -4.93 -13.86
C GLN A 46 11.75 -3.68 -14.41
N VAL A 47 12.43 -2.55 -14.34
CA VAL A 47 11.99 -1.27 -14.90
C VAL A 47 13.10 -0.71 -15.75
N ARG A 48 12.91 -0.70 -17.06
CA ARG A 48 13.85 -0.08 -17.99
C ARG A 48 13.69 1.42 -17.93
N THR A 49 14.78 2.15 -18.11
CA THR A 49 14.73 3.60 -18.26
C THR A 49 15.04 3.98 -19.71
N PRO A 50 14.44 5.06 -20.25
CA PRO A 50 14.82 5.55 -21.58
C PRO A 50 16.24 6.09 -21.54
N ALA A 51 16.93 6.06 -22.69
CA ALA A 51 18.31 6.58 -22.80
C ALA A 51 18.35 8.09 -22.52
N ILE A 52 17.29 8.80 -22.90
CA ILE A 52 17.09 10.22 -22.63
C ILE A 52 15.92 10.38 -21.66
N PRO A 53 16.11 11.09 -20.54
CA PRO A 53 15.08 11.24 -19.52
C PRO A 53 13.74 11.78 -20.06
N PRO A 54 12.59 11.36 -19.52
CA PRO A 54 11.28 11.74 -20.05
C PRO A 54 11.03 13.26 -20.14
N ARG A 55 10.44 13.70 -21.26
CA ARG A 55 9.92 15.07 -21.47
C ARG A 55 10.90 16.20 -21.10
N PRO A 56 12.17 16.17 -21.56
CA PRO A 56 13.16 17.15 -21.15
C PRO A 56 12.81 18.54 -21.69
N ASP A 57 12.99 19.55 -20.83
CA ASP A 57 13.10 20.94 -21.26
C ASP A 57 14.59 21.30 -21.21
N VAL A 58 15.18 21.55 -22.36
CA VAL A 58 16.61 21.72 -22.54
C VAL A 58 16.95 23.20 -22.70
N VAL A 59 17.89 23.71 -21.90
CA VAL A 59 18.51 25.02 -22.14
C VAL A 59 19.94 24.80 -22.58
N LEU A 60 20.21 25.14 -23.84
CA LEU A 60 21.56 25.17 -24.39
C LEU A 60 22.20 26.50 -23.98
N LEU A 61 23.07 26.46 -22.96
CA LEU A 61 23.74 27.60 -22.36
C LEU A 61 25.21 27.63 -22.82
N VAL A 62 25.49 28.46 -23.82
CA VAL A 62 26.80 28.46 -24.49
C VAL A 62 27.55 29.74 -24.21
N ASP A 63 28.78 29.60 -23.76
CA ASP A 63 29.73 30.69 -23.61
C ASP A 63 29.86 31.50 -24.92
N GLY A 64 29.66 32.82 -24.82
CA GLY A 64 29.69 33.76 -25.95
C GLY A 64 30.96 34.59 -26.01
N THR A 65 32.07 34.14 -25.42
CA THR A 65 33.35 34.85 -25.38
C THR A 65 34.24 34.55 -26.59
N GLY A 66 35.36 35.28 -26.70
CA GLY A 66 36.26 35.25 -27.85
C GLY A 66 36.85 33.87 -28.16
N SER A 67 37.24 33.13 -27.13
CA SER A 67 37.87 31.80 -27.21
C SER A 67 36.92 30.73 -27.75
N MET A 68 35.61 30.95 -27.60
CA MET A 68 34.55 30.00 -27.95
C MET A 68 34.10 30.03 -29.41
N LYS A 69 34.85 30.71 -30.30
CA LYS A 69 34.49 30.83 -31.73
C LYS A 69 34.24 29.49 -32.41
N LYS A 70 35.21 28.57 -32.37
CA LYS A 70 35.09 27.26 -33.02
C LYS A 70 34.06 26.36 -32.33
N PRO A 71 34.02 26.28 -30.97
CA PRO A 71 32.94 25.59 -30.25
C PRO A 71 31.54 26.05 -30.66
N ILE A 72 31.30 27.36 -30.79
CA ILE A 72 30.03 27.91 -31.27
C ILE A 72 29.74 27.48 -32.71
N GLU A 73 30.73 27.55 -33.60
CA GLU A 73 30.58 27.09 -34.99
C GLU A 73 30.26 25.59 -35.08
N ASP A 74 30.77 24.76 -34.16
CA ASP A 74 30.45 23.34 -34.07
C ASP A 74 28.98 23.14 -33.65
N VAL A 75 28.56 23.75 -32.54
CA VAL A 75 27.15 23.71 -32.07
C VAL A 75 26.18 24.21 -33.15
N GLN A 76 26.53 25.27 -33.88
CA GLN A 76 25.71 25.79 -34.97
C GLN A 76 25.54 24.81 -36.14
N LYS A 77 26.54 23.97 -36.42
CA LYS A 77 26.48 22.94 -37.47
C LYS A 77 25.76 21.69 -36.97
N GLY A 78 25.99 21.32 -35.71
CA GLY A 78 25.52 20.08 -35.08
C GLY A 78 24.17 20.15 -34.39
N LEU A 79 23.49 21.32 -34.40
CA LEU A 79 22.19 21.47 -33.73
C LEU A 79 21.15 20.43 -34.17
N ASN A 80 21.10 20.10 -35.46
CA ASN A 80 20.16 19.10 -35.96
C ASN A 80 20.44 17.73 -35.35
N ASP A 81 21.72 17.33 -35.25
CA ASP A 81 22.08 16.04 -34.66
C ASP A 81 21.70 16.00 -33.16
N ILE A 82 21.91 17.08 -32.42
CA ILE A 82 21.51 17.21 -31.00
C ILE A 82 19.99 17.09 -30.86
N THR A 83 19.25 17.90 -31.61
CA THR A 83 17.78 17.98 -31.46
C THR A 83 17.07 16.75 -32.00
N GLU A 84 17.52 16.16 -33.12
CA GLU A 84 16.97 14.90 -33.65
C GLU A 84 17.22 13.74 -32.70
N THR A 85 18.40 13.63 -32.09
CA THR A 85 18.69 12.58 -31.10
C THR A 85 17.76 12.66 -29.90
N VAL A 86 17.59 13.86 -29.34
CA VAL A 86 16.68 14.08 -28.20
C VAL A 86 15.22 13.86 -28.57
N LEU A 87 14.76 14.37 -29.72
CA LEU A 87 13.37 14.25 -30.16
C LEU A 87 12.98 12.85 -30.62
N ALA A 88 13.94 12.03 -31.09
CA ALA A 88 13.69 10.65 -31.47
C ALA A 88 13.25 9.79 -30.28
N GLU A 89 13.87 9.99 -29.11
CA GLU A 89 13.52 9.31 -27.87
C GLU A 89 12.40 10.05 -27.10
N GLN A 90 12.42 11.39 -27.14
CA GLN A 90 11.51 12.25 -26.38
C GLN A 90 10.83 13.30 -27.27
N PRO A 91 9.75 12.93 -28.00
CA PRO A 91 9.12 13.80 -29.00
C PRO A 91 8.50 15.08 -28.45
N GLU A 92 8.19 15.12 -27.15
CA GLU A 92 7.62 16.30 -26.50
C GLU A 92 8.68 17.31 -26.02
N SER A 93 9.97 17.08 -26.28
CA SER A 93 11.06 17.93 -25.78
C SER A 93 10.95 19.39 -26.25
N ARG A 94 11.39 20.32 -25.39
CA ARG A 94 11.50 21.75 -25.74
C ARG A 94 12.94 22.22 -25.57
N PHE A 95 13.34 23.21 -26.36
CA PHE A 95 14.70 23.75 -26.33
C PHE A 95 14.66 25.27 -26.21
N ALA A 96 15.61 25.81 -25.44
CA ALA A 96 15.93 27.21 -25.36
C ALA A 96 17.42 27.40 -25.66
N VAL A 97 17.77 28.58 -26.18
CA VAL A 97 19.15 28.94 -26.50
C VAL A 97 19.50 30.18 -25.70
N ALA A 98 20.51 30.05 -24.85
CA ALA A 98 21.02 31.10 -24.01
C ALA A 98 22.54 31.18 -24.09
N THR A 99 23.10 32.29 -23.65
CA THR A 99 24.53 32.55 -23.69
C THR A 99 24.95 33.41 -22.51
N TYR A 100 26.22 33.33 -22.14
CA TYR A 100 26.84 34.07 -21.05
C TYR A 100 28.23 34.58 -21.43
N GLY A 101 28.82 35.43 -20.59
CA GLY A 101 30.20 35.92 -20.65
C GLY A 101 30.49 36.83 -19.45
N ASP A 102 31.62 37.53 -19.42
CA ASP A 102 32.08 38.33 -18.27
C ASP A 102 31.54 39.78 -18.24
N GLU A 103 31.18 40.26 -17.04
CA GLU A 103 30.71 41.62 -16.77
C GLU A 103 31.80 42.52 -16.15
N ILE A 104 32.48 43.31 -16.98
CA ILE A 104 33.28 44.44 -16.48
C ILE A 104 32.92 45.77 -17.15
N ASP A 105 32.67 45.78 -18.46
CA ASP A 105 32.44 47.01 -19.24
C ASP A 105 31.14 46.98 -20.09
N ASP A 106 30.39 45.87 -20.10
CA ASP A 106 29.13 45.71 -20.86
C ASP A 106 28.06 44.94 -20.04
N PRO A 107 27.05 45.62 -19.47
CA PRO A 107 25.97 45.00 -18.68
C PRO A 107 25.00 44.17 -19.52
N THR A 108 25.26 43.97 -20.81
CA THR A 108 24.52 43.03 -21.67
C THR A 108 25.33 41.78 -22.00
N ALA A 109 26.60 41.72 -21.60
CA ALA A 109 27.50 40.60 -21.84
C ALA A 109 27.31 39.43 -20.87
N GLU A 110 26.76 39.67 -19.68
CA GLU A 110 26.55 38.65 -18.63
C GLU A 110 25.73 37.44 -19.07
N PHE A 111 24.52 37.70 -19.60
CA PHE A 111 23.55 36.66 -19.90
C PHE A 111 22.49 37.15 -20.89
N ALA A 112 22.15 36.33 -21.88
CA ALA A 112 20.93 36.53 -22.66
C ALA A 112 20.30 35.22 -23.09
N VAL A 113 18.99 35.27 -23.30
CA VAL A 113 18.22 34.20 -23.95
C VAL A 113 17.87 34.67 -25.36
N PHE A 114 18.41 33.99 -26.37
CA PHE A 114 18.16 34.25 -27.78
C PHE A 114 16.91 33.57 -28.30
N GLN A 115 16.55 32.43 -27.69
CA GLN A 115 15.32 31.72 -27.97
C GLN A 115 14.77 31.13 -26.67
N GLU A 116 13.52 31.44 -26.35
CA GLU A 116 12.80 30.86 -25.23
C GLU A 116 12.41 29.40 -25.47
N LEU A 117 12.06 28.68 -24.40
CA LEU A 117 11.69 27.25 -24.48
C LEU A 117 10.55 27.02 -25.46
N THR A 118 10.84 26.32 -26.56
CA THR A 118 9.88 26.02 -27.64
C THR A 118 10.08 24.61 -28.19
N GLY A 119 8.99 24.01 -28.71
CA GLY A 119 9.04 22.78 -29.50
C GLY A 119 9.21 23.02 -31.01
N ASN A 120 9.28 24.28 -31.45
CA ASN A 120 9.46 24.65 -32.85
C ASN A 120 10.96 24.71 -33.22
N MET A 121 11.46 23.70 -33.93
CA MET A 121 12.88 23.59 -34.23
C MET A 121 13.41 24.73 -35.10
N LYS A 122 12.55 25.36 -35.91
CA LYS A 122 12.96 26.53 -36.67
C LYS A 122 13.31 27.73 -35.77
N ASP A 123 12.56 27.92 -34.70
CA ASP A 123 12.83 28.99 -33.74
C ASP A 123 14.12 28.69 -32.95
N VAL A 124 14.36 27.41 -32.62
CA VAL A 124 15.61 26.95 -31.98
C VAL A 124 16.83 27.18 -32.89
N GLU A 125 16.73 26.80 -34.17
CA GLU A 125 17.76 27.09 -35.18
C GLU A 125 18.05 28.59 -35.29
N ASP A 126 17.00 29.42 -35.32
CA ASP A 126 17.14 30.88 -35.41
C ASP A 126 17.73 31.47 -34.11
N GLY A 127 17.52 30.83 -32.96
CA GLY A 127 18.20 31.11 -31.70
C GLY A 127 19.70 30.78 -31.72
N VAL A 128 20.07 29.57 -32.17
CA VAL A 128 21.47 29.13 -32.26
C VAL A 128 22.29 29.96 -33.25
N LYS A 129 21.68 30.43 -34.34
CA LYS A 129 22.32 31.37 -35.29
C LYS A 129 22.69 32.72 -34.65
N GLN A 130 22.10 33.07 -33.52
CA GLN A 130 22.44 34.31 -32.80
C GLN A 130 23.67 34.17 -31.89
N LEU A 131 24.10 32.93 -31.57
CA LEU A 131 25.33 32.68 -30.82
C LEU A 131 26.52 33.30 -31.56
N ASN A 132 27.34 34.05 -30.82
CA ASN A 132 28.51 34.76 -31.32
C ASN A 132 29.50 35.01 -30.17
N THR A 133 30.68 35.54 -30.50
CA THR A 133 31.80 35.72 -29.57
C THR A 133 31.97 37.17 -29.06
N SER A 134 30.87 37.93 -28.96
CA SER A 134 30.94 39.36 -28.60
C SER A 134 30.84 39.66 -27.10
N ARG A 135 30.70 38.64 -26.25
CA ARG A 135 30.60 38.78 -24.79
C ARG A 135 32.00 38.81 -24.14
N GLY A 136 32.13 39.44 -22.96
CA GLY A 136 33.38 39.46 -22.20
C GLY A 136 34.48 40.38 -22.77
N PHE A 137 34.14 41.42 -23.54
CA PHE A 137 35.15 42.34 -24.08
C PHE A 137 35.92 43.05 -22.94
N LYS A 138 37.23 42.75 -22.84
CA LYS A 138 38.16 43.17 -21.76
C LYS A 138 37.97 42.43 -20.42
N SER A 139 37.62 41.15 -20.47
CA SER A 139 37.63 40.28 -19.29
C SER A 139 38.95 40.39 -18.49
N LYS A 140 38.84 40.25 -17.16
CA LYS A 140 39.98 40.34 -16.21
C LYS A 140 40.84 39.09 -16.17
N GLY A 141 40.45 38.03 -16.88
CA GLY A 141 41.15 36.75 -16.94
C GLY A 141 40.34 35.74 -17.74
N PRO A 142 40.56 34.43 -17.55
CA PRO A 142 39.74 33.42 -18.19
C PRO A 142 38.34 33.34 -17.56
N SER A 143 38.15 33.68 -16.28
CA SER A 143 36.87 33.45 -15.60
C SER A 143 35.73 34.27 -16.21
N GLU A 144 34.56 33.63 -16.36
CA GLU A 144 33.33 34.18 -16.93
C GLU A 144 32.19 34.17 -15.89
N ASP A 145 30.94 34.47 -16.28
CA ASP A 145 29.79 34.52 -15.34
C ASP A 145 28.74 33.41 -15.52
N TRP A 146 29.17 32.16 -15.73
CA TRP A 146 28.21 31.07 -15.89
C TRP A 146 27.47 30.66 -14.60
N ILE A 147 28.01 30.92 -13.40
CA ILE A 147 27.26 30.68 -12.15
C ILE A 147 26.01 31.59 -12.09
N TYR A 148 26.16 32.86 -12.47
CA TYR A 148 25.03 33.78 -12.60
C TYR A 148 24.05 33.33 -13.68
N ALA A 149 24.56 32.90 -14.85
CA ALA A 149 23.72 32.43 -15.93
C ALA A 149 22.89 31.19 -15.55
N LEU A 150 23.48 30.22 -14.85
CA LEU A 150 22.77 29.05 -14.30
C LEU A 150 21.69 29.47 -13.31
N TRP A 151 22.00 30.41 -12.41
CA TRP A 151 21.02 30.96 -11.47
C TRP A 151 19.87 31.67 -12.20
N LYS A 152 20.14 32.46 -13.25
CA LYS A 152 19.10 33.12 -14.07
C LYS A 152 18.21 32.10 -14.77
N VAL A 153 18.79 31.05 -15.36
CA VAL A 153 18.05 29.98 -16.03
C VAL A 153 17.13 29.26 -15.05
N ALA A 154 17.64 28.87 -13.88
CA ALA A 154 16.87 28.20 -12.84
C ALA A 154 15.71 29.07 -12.30
N ASN A 155 15.89 30.39 -12.26
CA ASN A 155 14.85 31.36 -11.89
C ASN A 155 13.97 31.82 -13.06
N GLY A 156 13.98 31.09 -14.18
CA GLY A 156 13.08 31.29 -15.31
C GLY A 156 13.45 32.41 -16.28
N ALA A 157 14.60 33.07 -16.10
CA ALA A 157 15.16 34.08 -17.02
C ALA A 157 14.12 35.10 -17.54
N ASP A 158 13.42 35.75 -16.61
CA ASP A 158 12.38 36.74 -16.91
C ASP A 158 11.20 36.17 -17.74
N GLY A 159 10.89 34.89 -17.52
CA GLY A 159 9.80 34.15 -18.17
C GLY A 159 10.22 33.29 -19.35
N LYS A 160 11.47 33.39 -19.82
CA LYS A 160 11.94 32.76 -21.06
C LYS A 160 12.44 31.31 -20.88
N THR A 161 12.84 30.93 -19.68
CA THR A 161 13.30 29.56 -19.34
C THR A 161 12.42 28.91 -18.29
N VAL A 162 11.12 29.21 -18.30
CA VAL A 162 10.17 28.59 -17.37
C VAL A 162 9.92 27.13 -17.77
N PHE A 163 10.45 26.21 -16.97
CA PHE A 163 10.24 24.77 -17.13
C PHE A 163 8.77 24.42 -16.91
N ARG A 164 8.22 23.56 -17.77
CA ARG A 164 6.82 23.11 -17.64
C ARG A 164 6.69 22.11 -16.49
N GLU A 165 5.49 22.03 -15.93
CA GLU A 165 5.16 21.01 -14.94
C GLU A 165 5.38 19.61 -15.52
N GLY A 166 6.10 18.78 -14.76
CA GLY A 166 6.45 17.42 -15.18
C GLY A 166 7.46 17.30 -16.31
N ALA A 167 8.19 18.37 -16.63
CA ALA A 167 9.41 18.23 -17.41
C ALA A 167 10.54 17.66 -16.56
N SER A 168 11.56 17.15 -17.24
CA SER A 168 12.84 16.82 -16.65
C SER A 168 13.89 17.85 -17.08
N PRO A 169 14.07 18.98 -16.35
CA PRO A 169 14.88 20.09 -16.83
C PRO A 169 16.35 19.71 -16.97
N VAL A 170 16.95 20.11 -18.10
CA VAL A 170 18.38 19.92 -18.38
C VAL A 170 18.99 21.23 -18.85
N VAL A 171 20.09 21.63 -18.25
CA VAL A 171 20.90 22.75 -18.72
C VAL A 171 22.21 22.21 -19.25
N VAL A 172 22.48 22.45 -20.53
CA VAL A 172 23.74 22.11 -21.19
C VAL A 172 24.65 23.33 -21.07
N LEU A 173 25.57 23.30 -20.12
CA LEU A 173 26.60 24.31 -19.91
C LEU A 173 27.78 23.99 -20.82
N VAL A 174 28.01 24.83 -21.83
CA VAL A 174 29.18 24.73 -22.71
C VAL A 174 30.09 25.91 -22.42
N GLY A 175 31.37 25.66 -22.12
CA GLY A 175 32.35 26.70 -21.85
C GLY A 175 33.76 26.12 -21.77
N ASP A 176 34.74 27.01 -21.85
CA ASP A 176 36.16 26.69 -21.76
C ASP A 176 36.85 27.34 -20.55
N ALA A 177 36.08 27.98 -19.67
CA ALA A 177 36.63 28.69 -18.53
C ALA A 177 35.80 28.57 -17.25
N SER A 178 36.46 28.81 -16.12
CA SER A 178 35.85 28.84 -14.80
C SER A 178 34.88 30.02 -14.64
N SER A 179 34.14 30.07 -13.54
CA SER A 179 33.25 31.21 -13.26
C SER A 179 33.77 32.03 -12.10
N HIS A 180 33.56 33.35 -12.17
CA HIS A 180 33.70 34.24 -11.02
C HIS A 180 32.91 33.70 -9.82
N ASP A 181 33.42 33.87 -8.60
CA ASP A 181 32.68 33.58 -7.36
C ASP A 181 32.89 34.68 -6.31
N PRO A 182 31.87 35.51 -6.01
CA PRO A 182 30.53 35.46 -6.58
C PRO A 182 30.48 35.90 -8.06
N SER A 183 29.71 35.18 -8.88
CA SER A 183 29.46 35.51 -10.30
C SER A 183 28.33 36.51 -10.41
N ASN A 184 28.61 37.68 -11.00
CA ASN A 184 27.78 38.88 -10.88
C ASN A 184 27.05 39.02 -9.53
N GLY A 185 27.80 38.91 -8.43
CA GLY A 185 27.25 39.04 -7.08
C GLY A 185 26.39 37.86 -6.59
N ILE A 186 26.18 36.82 -7.40
CA ILE A 186 25.55 35.55 -7.01
C ILE A 186 26.62 34.57 -6.50
N PRO A 187 26.57 34.17 -5.22
CA PRO A 187 27.45 33.14 -4.69
C PRO A 187 27.19 31.79 -5.33
N PHE A 188 28.24 30.96 -5.49
CA PHE A 188 28.14 29.58 -5.98
C PHE A 188 26.98 28.79 -5.36
N GLN A 189 26.83 28.87 -4.02
CA GLN A 189 25.84 28.09 -3.28
C GLN A 189 24.39 28.48 -3.62
N GLU A 190 24.12 29.76 -3.95
CA GLU A 190 22.78 30.23 -4.31
C GLU A 190 22.37 29.69 -5.69
N ALA A 191 23.31 29.58 -6.64
CA ALA A 191 23.04 28.93 -7.92
C ALA A 191 22.72 27.43 -7.73
N VAL A 192 23.46 26.74 -6.86
CA VAL A 192 23.18 25.33 -6.54
C VAL A 192 21.77 25.13 -6.00
N PHE A 193 21.34 25.96 -5.04
CA PHE A 193 19.99 25.86 -4.47
C PHE A 193 18.92 26.14 -5.53
N ALA A 194 19.09 27.16 -6.36
CA ALA A 194 18.14 27.47 -7.43
C ALA A 194 17.99 26.29 -8.42
N LEU A 195 19.11 25.67 -8.81
CA LEU A 195 19.10 24.50 -9.70
C LEU A 195 18.39 23.30 -9.07
N GLN A 196 18.65 23.03 -7.79
CA GLN A 196 18.02 21.93 -7.05
C GLN A 196 16.51 22.15 -6.88
N ASP A 197 16.08 23.38 -6.54
CA ASP A 197 14.67 23.74 -6.39
C ASP A 197 13.92 23.64 -7.73
N ALA A 198 14.58 23.98 -8.83
CA ALA A 198 14.05 23.82 -10.18
C ALA A 198 14.12 22.37 -10.69
N GLY A 199 14.79 21.45 -9.98
CA GLY A 199 15.00 20.07 -10.42
C GLY A 199 15.89 19.93 -11.65
N VAL A 200 16.77 20.90 -11.91
CA VAL A 200 17.67 20.94 -13.07
C VAL A 200 18.81 19.94 -12.90
N ARG A 201 19.13 19.20 -13.96
CA ARG A 201 20.40 18.50 -14.14
C ARG A 201 21.31 19.28 -15.09
N VAL A 202 22.58 19.42 -14.73
CA VAL A 202 23.56 20.12 -15.57
C VAL A 202 24.40 19.12 -16.36
N ILE A 203 24.40 19.26 -17.69
CA ILE A 203 25.41 18.64 -18.56
C ILE A 203 26.50 19.69 -18.78
N ALA A 204 27.65 19.54 -18.14
CA ALA A 204 28.78 20.43 -18.31
C ALA A 204 29.72 19.88 -19.38
N VAL A 205 29.91 20.64 -20.46
CA VAL A 205 30.83 20.36 -21.57
C VAL A 205 32.01 21.31 -21.44
N ASP A 206 33.09 20.78 -20.87
CA ASP A 206 34.33 21.49 -20.56
C ASP A 206 35.29 21.40 -21.76
N VAL A 207 35.28 22.50 -22.53
CA VAL A 207 35.99 22.63 -23.80
C VAL A 207 37.42 23.07 -23.56
N THR A 208 38.37 22.45 -24.26
CA THR A 208 39.78 22.81 -24.18
C THR A 208 40.14 23.82 -25.27
N THR A 209 40.43 25.06 -24.86
CA THR A 209 40.93 26.12 -25.73
C THR A 209 42.30 26.61 -25.27
N GLU A 210 42.93 27.50 -26.03
CA GLU A 210 44.24 28.08 -25.68
C GLU A 210 44.14 29.13 -24.56
N ASP A 211 43.01 29.83 -24.49
CA ASP A 211 42.82 31.01 -23.64
C ASP A 211 42.01 30.73 -22.35
N GLY A 212 41.26 29.63 -22.31
CA GLY A 212 40.45 29.22 -21.16
C GLY A 212 41.21 28.38 -20.12
N ASP A 213 40.78 28.45 -18.85
CA ASP A 213 41.30 27.64 -17.74
C ASP A 213 40.45 26.38 -17.45
N GLY A 214 39.45 26.12 -18.29
CA GLY A 214 38.47 25.04 -18.18
C GLY A 214 37.36 25.36 -17.18
N LEU A 215 36.20 24.71 -17.31
CA LEU A 215 35.05 24.89 -16.40
C LEU A 215 35.36 24.57 -14.92
N ASN A 216 36.50 23.92 -14.65
CA ASN A 216 36.99 23.61 -13.30
C ASN A 216 38.25 24.40 -12.90
N GLY A 217 38.66 25.39 -13.69
CA GLY A 217 39.76 26.28 -13.36
C GLY A 217 39.55 27.03 -12.04
N ASP A 218 40.52 27.86 -11.67
CA ASP A 218 40.57 28.62 -10.42
C ASP A 218 40.79 30.12 -10.62
N GLY A 219 40.67 30.59 -11.87
CA GLY A 219 40.97 31.95 -12.29
C GLY A 219 42.47 32.18 -12.48
N TYR A 220 42.83 33.18 -13.30
CA TYR A 220 44.25 33.46 -13.61
C TYR A 220 44.75 34.76 -12.98
N SER A 221 45.62 34.67 -11.96
CA SER A 221 46.29 35.86 -11.42
C SER A 221 47.51 36.24 -12.26
N SER A 222 47.43 37.33 -13.02
CA SER A 222 48.56 37.91 -13.78
C SER A 222 48.79 39.38 -13.46
N PRO A 223 50.00 39.93 -13.68
CA PRO A 223 50.25 41.37 -13.57
C PRO A 223 49.36 42.22 -14.50
N THR A 224 48.82 41.62 -15.56
CA THR A 224 47.99 42.28 -16.59
C THR A 224 46.49 42.03 -16.38
N TYR A 225 46.14 40.88 -15.81
CA TYR A 225 44.79 40.34 -15.69
C TYR A 225 44.54 40.04 -14.21
N GLN A 226 43.71 40.84 -13.56
CA GLN A 226 43.45 40.78 -12.11
C GLN A 226 42.22 39.90 -11.83
N ASP A 227 42.25 38.67 -12.34
CA ASP A 227 41.21 37.70 -12.07
C ASP A 227 41.33 37.18 -10.63
N PRO A 228 40.32 37.38 -9.76
CA PRO A 228 40.39 36.90 -8.39
C PRO A 228 40.37 35.38 -8.34
N TYR A 229 41.24 34.80 -7.52
CA TYR A 229 41.17 33.37 -7.21
C TYR A 229 39.81 32.99 -6.64
N HIS A 230 39.25 31.89 -7.14
CA HIS A 230 38.10 31.21 -6.56
C HIS A 230 38.42 29.72 -6.36
N GLU A 231 37.55 29.01 -5.64
CA GLU A 231 37.75 27.58 -5.42
C GLU A 231 37.63 26.81 -6.75
N PRO A 232 38.56 25.89 -7.10
CA PRO A 232 38.50 25.11 -8.32
C PRO A 232 37.31 24.13 -8.35
N ASP A 233 37.19 23.36 -9.43
CA ASP A 233 36.19 22.28 -9.56
C ASP A 233 34.73 22.74 -9.41
N GLN A 234 34.43 24.01 -9.75
CA GLN A 234 33.08 24.57 -9.62
C GLN A 234 32.07 23.76 -10.45
N ALA A 235 32.37 23.45 -11.72
CA ALA A 235 31.47 22.67 -12.57
C ALA A 235 31.27 21.24 -12.07
N LYS A 236 32.33 20.55 -11.62
CA LYS A 236 32.19 19.22 -10.96
C LYS A 236 31.25 19.27 -9.76
N ARG A 237 31.37 20.31 -8.93
CA ARG A 237 30.53 20.47 -7.74
C ARG A 237 29.06 20.74 -8.09
N ILE A 238 28.78 21.57 -9.09
CA ILE A 238 27.39 21.79 -9.57
C ILE A 238 26.82 20.51 -10.18
N VAL A 239 27.58 19.83 -11.03
CA VAL A 239 27.18 18.57 -11.66
C VAL A 239 26.83 17.53 -10.60
N ALA A 240 27.67 17.37 -9.57
CA ALA A 240 27.39 16.46 -8.46
C ALA A 240 26.15 16.87 -7.65
N ALA A 241 25.98 18.17 -7.38
CA ALA A 241 24.85 18.68 -6.61
C ALA A 241 23.50 18.57 -7.35
N THR A 242 23.53 18.55 -8.67
CA THR A 242 22.34 18.48 -9.53
C THR A 242 22.04 17.08 -10.06
N GLY A 243 22.92 16.10 -9.83
CA GLY A 243 22.79 14.77 -10.45
C GLY A 243 22.98 14.81 -11.97
N GLY A 244 23.80 15.75 -12.44
CA GLY A 244 24.13 15.96 -13.84
C GLY A 244 25.32 15.12 -14.32
N ARG A 245 25.94 15.53 -15.43
CA ARG A 245 27.14 14.89 -15.98
C ARG A 245 28.16 15.94 -16.42
N MET A 246 29.45 15.61 -16.28
CA MET A 246 30.54 16.42 -16.79
C MET A 246 31.31 15.65 -17.86
N LEU A 247 31.55 16.29 -19.00
CA LEU A 247 32.42 15.82 -20.07
C LEU A 247 33.60 16.80 -20.15
N SER A 248 34.82 16.31 -19.96
CA SER A 248 36.03 17.14 -19.87
C SER A 248 37.02 16.82 -20.99
N GLY A 249 37.83 17.81 -21.35
CA GLY A 249 38.87 17.66 -22.36
C GLY A 249 38.30 17.62 -23.78
N ILE A 250 37.16 18.28 -24.00
CA ILE A 250 36.47 18.27 -25.29
C ILE A 250 37.19 19.22 -26.25
N PRO A 251 37.64 18.74 -27.44
CA PRO A 251 38.27 19.61 -28.43
C PRO A 251 37.27 20.63 -29.00
N ASP A 252 37.79 21.66 -29.67
CA ASP A 252 37.01 22.79 -30.19
C ASP A 252 35.99 22.42 -31.29
N ASP A 253 36.12 21.23 -31.90
CA ASP A 253 35.20 20.63 -32.88
C ASP A 253 34.45 19.38 -32.36
N GLY A 254 34.50 19.10 -31.05
CA GLY A 254 33.88 17.93 -30.42
C GLY A 254 32.65 18.22 -29.56
N VAL A 255 32.16 19.47 -29.54
CA VAL A 255 31.12 19.90 -28.61
C VAL A 255 29.79 19.20 -28.88
N THR A 256 29.39 19.08 -30.15
CA THR A 256 28.15 18.43 -30.56
C THR A 256 28.05 16.99 -30.07
N GLU A 257 29.11 16.21 -30.31
CA GLU A 257 29.19 14.81 -29.87
C GLU A 257 29.14 14.70 -28.34
N ALA A 258 29.85 15.58 -27.63
CA ALA A 258 29.83 15.62 -26.18
C ALA A 258 28.44 15.96 -25.62
N VAL A 259 27.70 16.89 -26.24
CA VAL A 259 26.33 17.21 -25.83
C VAL A 259 25.41 15.99 -26.00
N ILE A 260 25.51 15.26 -27.11
CA ILE A 260 24.74 14.04 -27.36
C ILE A 260 25.08 12.96 -26.33
N GLU A 261 26.38 12.68 -26.10
CA GLU A 261 26.83 11.72 -25.07
C GLU A 261 26.31 12.11 -23.67
N GLY A 262 26.26 13.42 -23.39
CA GLY A 262 25.73 13.98 -22.17
C GLY A 262 24.29 13.60 -21.88
N PHE A 263 23.44 13.50 -22.92
CA PHE A 263 22.01 13.14 -22.78
C PHE A 263 21.78 11.65 -22.58
N GLU A 264 22.53 10.80 -23.28
CA GLU A 264 22.32 9.34 -23.28
C GLU A 264 22.74 8.65 -21.98
N ASN A 265 23.49 9.34 -21.11
CA ASN A 265 24.08 8.74 -19.92
C ASN A 265 23.94 9.61 -18.65
N LEU A 266 22.74 10.14 -18.42
CA LEU A 266 22.44 10.94 -17.24
C LEU A 266 22.14 10.07 -16.02
N PRO A 267 22.66 10.42 -14.83
CA PRO A 267 22.18 9.83 -13.59
C PRO A 267 20.65 9.98 -13.45
N THR A 268 20.00 8.88 -13.11
CA THR A 268 18.57 8.81 -12.87
C THR A 268 18.28 7.87 -11.70
N SER A 269 17.06 7.92 -11.20
CA SER A 269 16.57 7.06 -10.13
C SER A 269 15.18 6.59 -10.47
N VAL A 270 14.91 5.33 -10.17
CA VAL A 270 13.60 4.71 -10.28
C VAL A 270 13.09 4.46 -8.87
N GLY A 271 11.94 5.05 -8.54
CA GLY A 271 11.17 4.76 -7.33
C GLY A 271 9.74 4.39 -7.72
N TYR A 272 8.86 4.24 -6.72
CA TYR A 272 7.48 3.87 -6.97
C TYR A 272 6.49 4.59 -6.03
N ARG A 273 5.24 4.63 -6.48
CA ARG A 273 4.08 4.99 -5.68
C ARG A 273 2.99 3.96 -5.92
N LEU A 274 2.20 3.69 -4.89
CA LEU A 274 1.03 2.83 -4.98
C LEU A 274 -0.22 3.68 -5.23
N ASP A 275 -0.93 3.37 -6.31
CA ASP A 275 -2.15 4.04 -6.72
C ASP A 275 -3.30 3.03 -6.80
N ALA A 276 -4.50 3.46 -6.40
CA ALA A 276 -5.74 2.66 -6.47
C ALA A 276 -5.65 1.25 -5.83
N CYS A 277 -4.86 1.08 -4.76
CA CYS A 277 -4.67 -0.23 -4.13
C CYS A 277 -5.76 -0.54 -3.11
N ASP A 278 -6.30 -1.77 -3.19
CA ASP A 278 -7.26 -2.28 -2.22
C ASP A 278 -6.64 -2.39 -0.81
N PRO A 279 -7.40 -2.11 0.25
CA PRO A 279 -6.88 -1.98 1.63
C PRO A 279 -6.35 -3.27 2.25
N HIS A 280 -6.57 -4.41 1.59
CA HIS A 280 -6.15 -5.75 2.00
C HIS A 280 -4.90 -6.24 1.25
N LEU A 281 -4.36 -5.40 0.35
CA LEU A 281 -3.21 -5.71 -0.47
C LEU A 281 -2.08 -4.74 -0.10
N THR A 282 -0.89 -5.26 0.18
CA THR A 282 0.32 -4.45 0.41
C THR A 282 1.36 -4.82 -0.64
N VAL A 283 2.02 -3.81 -1.21
CA VAL A 283 3.06 -4.00 -2.22
C VAL A 283 4.32 -3.26 -1.79
N THR A 284 5.45 -3.93 -1.82
CA THR A 284 6.74 -3.34 -1.44
C THR A 284 7.82 -3.70 -2.45
N LEU A 285 8.74 -2.76 -2.69
CA LEU A 285 9.96 -2.99 -3.46
C LEU A 285 11.17 -2.88 -2.54
N ASP A 286 12.11 -3.81 -2.68
CA ASP A 286 13.39 -3.78 -1.98
C ASP A 286 14.58 -3.68 -2.97
N PRO A 287 15.42 -2.62 -2.86
CA PRO A 287 15.21 -1.39 -2.11
C PRO A 287 14.08 -0.55 -2.73
N PRO A 288 13.48 0.41 -2.00
CA PRO A 288 12.35 1.21 -2.51
C PRO A 288 12.73 2.19 -3.64
N THR A 289 14.02 2.46 -3.83
CA THR A 289 14.55 3.29 -4.91
C THR A 289 15.87 2.71 -5.42
N ARG A 290 16.10 2.80 -6.73
CA ARG A 290 17.36 2.42 -7.39
C ARG A 290 17.93 3.60 -8.14
N GLN A 291 19.22 3.87 -7.95
CA GLN A 291 19.98 4.80 -8.78
C GLN A 291 20.67 4.05 -9.92
N LEU A 292 20.69 4.63 -11.11
CA LEU A 292 21.22 4.05 -12.33
C LEU A 292 21.53 5.16 -13.34
N THR A 293 22.13 4.80 -14.46
CA THR A 293 22.28 5.67 -15.64
C THR A 293 21.04 5.52 -16.53
N SER A 294 20.60 6.60 -17.17
CA SER A 294 19.55 6.53 -18.20
C SER A 294 19.90 5.49 -19.27
N GLY A 295 18.89 4.73 -19.72
CA GLY A 295 19.08 3.57 -20.61
C GLY A 295 19.32 2.23 -19.88
N GLU A 296 19.70 2.24 -18.60
CA GLU A 296 19.86 1.01 -17.82
C GLU A 296 18.51 0.48 -17.29
N THR A 297 18.53 -0.74 -16.75
CA THR A 297 17.37 -1.41 -16.14
C THR A 297 17.51 -1.47 -14.63
N ALA A 298 16.52 -0.96 -13.91
CA ALA A 298 16.41 -1.08 -12.47
C ALA A 298 15.77 -2.43 -12.10
N HIS A 299 16.39 -3.15 -11.17
CA HIS A 299 15.90 -4.43 -10.66
C HIS A 299 15.46 -4.29 -9.19
N PHE A 300 14.26 -4.79 -8.89
CA PHE A 300 13.68 -4.80 -7.54
C PHE A 300 13.21 -6.20 -7.17
N ALA A 301 13.34 -6.54 -5.88
CA ALA A 301 12.55 -7.62 -5.30
C ALA A 301 11.20 -7.02 -4.89
N GLU A 302 10.13 -7.37 -5.60
CA GLU A 302 8.76 -6.97 -5.28
C GLU A 302 8.13 -8.02 -4.37
N THR A 303 7.46 -7.60 -3.30
CA THR A 303 6.65 -8.46 -2.44
C THR A 303 5.22 -7.95 -2.43
N VAL A 304 4.27 -8.85 -2.68
CA VAL A 304 2.82 -8.60 -2.68
C VAL A 304 2.18 -9.46 -1.60
N ASP A 305 1.60 -8.82 -0.59
CA ASP A 305 1.01 -9.45 0.58
C ASP A 305 -0.51 -9.26 0.64
N VAL A 306 -1.22 -10.35 0.90
CA VAL A 306 -2.67 -10.34 1.19
C VAL A 306 -2.89 -10.40 2.69
N SER A 307 -3.74 -9.53 3.22
CA SER A 307 -4.03 -9.53 4.65
C SER A 307 -4.81 -10.79 5.08
N GLU A 308 -4.59 -11.29 6.30
CA GLU A 308 -5.36 -12.41 6.88
C GLU A 308 -6.88 -12.14 6.93
N ASP A 309 -7.28 -10.88 7.05
CA ASP A 309 -8.68 -10.43 7.04
C ASP A 309 -9.19 -10.07 5.63
N ALA A 310 -8.48 -10.47 4.57
CA ALA A 310 -8.90 -10.24 3.20
C ALA A 310 -10.22 -10.96 2.91
N PRO A 311 -11.21 -10.30 2.27
CA PRO A 311 -12.45 -10.96 1.88
C PRO A 311 -12.19 -12.10 0.90
N GLN A 312 -12.47 -13.32 1.32
CA GLN A 312 -12.31 -14.54 0.51
C GLN A 312 -13.24 -14.53 -0.71
N GLY A 313 -12.81 -15.14 -1.81
CA GLY A 313 -13.57 -15.19 -3.07
C GLY A 313 -13.66 -13.84 -3.80
N THR A 314 -12.86 -12.84 -3.43
CA THR A 314 -12.81 -11.52 -4.09
C THR A 314 -11.51 -11.33 -4.86
N THR A 315 -11.47 -10.34 -5.75
CA THR A 315 -10.24 -9.90 -6.42
C THR A 315 -9.78 -8.57 -5.84
N LEU A 316 -8.54 -8.53 -5.35
CA LEU A 316 -7.86 -7.33 -4.91
C LEU A 316 -7.00 -6.78 -6.04
N THR A 317 -6.95 -5.47 -6.19
CA THR A 317 -6.24 -4.77 -7.24
C THR A 317 -5.31 -3.70 -6.69
N CYS A 318 -4.22 -3.42 -7.40
CA CYS A 318 -3.29 -2.34 -7.09
C CYS A 318 -2.53 -1.92 -8.34
N THR A 319 -2.30 -0.62 -8.49
CA THR A 319 -1.41 -0.08 -9.53
C THR A 319 -0.10 0.36 -8.88
N VAL A 320 1.01 -0.20 -9.33
CA VAL A 320 2.35 0.26 -8.97
C VAL A 320 2.80 1.23 -10.05
N GLN A 321 2.85 2.52 -9.72
CA GLN A 321 3.35 3.56 -10.61
C GLN A 321 4.84 3.77 -10.36
N PHE A 322 5.68 3.47 -11.35
CA PHE A 322 7.10 3.77 -11.29
C PHE A 322 7.34 5.23 -11.68
N LEU A 323 8.27 5.87 -10.97
CA LEU A 323 8.63 7.29 -11.14
C LEU A 323 10.11 7.38 -11.47
N LEU A 324 10.44 8.13 -12.53
CA LEU A 324 11.80 8.32 -13.01
C LEU A 324 12.22 9.76 -12.74
N GLY A 325 13.39 9.96 -12.14
CA GLY A 325 13.91 11.30 -11.86
C GLY A 325 15.10 11.29 -10.92
N THR A 326 15.43 12.45 -10.34
CA THR A 326 16.48 12.55 -9.32
C THR A 326 15.93 12.15 -7.95
N GLN A 327 16.69 11.41 -7.16
CA GLN A 327 16.34 11.11 -5.77
C GLN A 327 16.55 12.34 -4.90
N VAL A 328 15.60 12.66 -4.02
CA VAL A 328 15.77 13.73 -3.03
C VAL A 328 16.88 13.33 -2.04
N PRO A 329 17.88 14.19 -1.80
CA PRO A 329 19.00 13.84 -0.94
C PRO A 329 18.56 13.39 0.47
N GLY A 330 19.01 12.21 0.88
CA GLY A 330 18.74 11.65 2.21
C GLY A 330 17.34 11.04 2.40
N THR A 331 16.57 10.84 1.33
CA THR A 331 15.26 10.17 1.38
C THR A 331 15.14 9.09 0.30
N ASP A 332 14.17 8.19 0.42
CA ASP A 332 13.84 7.19 -0.62
C ASP A 332 12.78 7.70 -1.61
N THR A 333 12.67 9.02 -1.78
CA THR A 333 11.65 9.64 -2.64
C THR A 333 12.28 10.24 -3.88
N ILE A 334 11.64 10.02 -5.03
CA ILE A 334 11.99 10.73 -6.26
C ILE A 334 11.50 12.18 -6.16
N GLY A 335 12.28 13.10 -6.72
CA GLY A 335 12.04 14.54 -6.71
C GLY A 335 10.69 14.93 -7.31
N PRO A 336 10.18 16.13 -6.98
CA PRO A 336 8.84 16.58 -7.34
C PRO A 336 8.60 16.72 -8.86
N ALA A 337 9.67 16.77 -9.66
CA ALA A 337 9.59 16.80 -11.12
C ALA A 337 9.19 15.45 -11.74
N ALA A 338 9.28 14.34 -11.00
CA ALA A 338 8.90 13.04 -11.51
C ALA A 338 7.37 12.91 -11.59
N VAL A 339 6.87 12.71 -12.81
CA VAL A 339 5.43 12.62 -13.09
C VAL A 339 5.06 11.18 -13.44
N PRO A 340 3.88 10.71 -12.97
CA PRO A 340 3.33 9.43 -13.38
C PRO A 340 3.21 9.31 -14.89
N ASP A 341 3.75 8.21 -15.43
CA ASP A 341 3.66 7.88 -16.84
C ASP A 341 2.98 6.50 -16.97
N PRO A 342 1.88 6.40 -17.74
CA PRO A 342 1.14 5.15 -17.90
C PRO A 342 1.94 4.03 -18.56
N ASP A 343 3.04 4.33 -19.24
CA ASP A 343 3.95 3.32 -19.79
C ASP A 343 4.81 2.67 -18.70
N PHE A 344 4.96 3.35 -17.55
CA PHE A 344 5.77 2.93 -16.40
C PHE A 344 4.89 2.50 -15.22
N GLN A 345 3.90 1.65 -15.49
CA GLN A 345 3.03 1.09 -14.45
C GLN A 345 3.01 -0.44 -14.49
N GLN A 346 2.71 -1.03 -13.34
CA GLN A 346 2.29 -2.40 -13.22
C GLN A 346 0.86 -2.47 -12.68
N GLN A 347 0.06 -3.37 -13.26
CA GLN A 347 -1.25 -3.72 -12.75
C GLN A 347 -1.17 -5.04 -11.99
N ILE A 348 -1.62 -5.04 -10.74
CA ILE A 348 -1.69 -6.22 -9.88
C ILE A 348 -3.16 -6.60 -9.68
N SER A 349 -3.47 -7.87 -9.86
CA SER A 349 -4.78 -8.47 -9.62
C SER A 349 -4.59 -9.80 -8.88
N ILE A 350 -5.04 -9.86 -7.63
CA ILE A 350 -4.92 -11.04 -6.76
C ILE A 350 -6.31 -11.59 -6.46
N ALA A 351 -6.58 -12.82 -6.89
CA ALA A 351 -7.75 -13.56 -6.43
C ALA A 351 -7.49 -14.09 -5.01
N VAL A 352 -8.35 -13.73 -4.06
CA VAL A 352 -8.26 -14.24 -2.68
C VAL A 352 -8.97 -15.59 -2.63
N ASN A 353 -8.21 -16.64 -2.35
CA ASN A 353 -8.76 -18.00 -2.27
C ASN A 353 -9.79 -18.12 -1.14
N ASP A 354 -10.77 -18.98 -1.36
CA ASP A 354 -11.69 -19.43 -0.32
C ASP A 354 -11.14 -20.70 0.32
N ILE A 355 -10.82 -20.60 1.61
CA ILE A 355 -10.22 -21.63 2.46
C ILE A 355 -11.14 -22.05 3.60
N ASP A 356 -12.33 -21.45 3.71
CA ASP A 356 -13.29 -21.80 4.75
C ASP A 356 -13.94 -23.15 4.40
N VAL A 357 -14.02 -24.06 5.37
CA VAL A 357 -14.70 -25.35 5.17
C VAL A 357 -16.19 -25.22 5.44
N PRO A 358 -17.06 -25.93 4.69
CA PRO A 358 -18.49 -25.99 4.97
C PRO A 358 -18.81 -26.43 6.41
N VAL A 359 -19.71 -25.71 7.08
CA VAL A 359 -20.24 -26.14 8.37
C VAL A 359 -21.36 -27.15 8.13
N VAL A 360 -21.04 -28.44 8.24
CA VAL A 360 -22.01 -29.54 8.19
C VAL A 360 -22.68 -29.72 9.56
N THR A 361 -23.97 -30.03 9.57
CA THR A 361 -24.74 -30.30 10.79
C THR A 361 -25.69 -31.47 10.58
N VAL A 362 -25.54 -32.51 11.40
CA VAL A 362 -26.47 -33.65 11.49
C VAL A 362 -26.77 -33.93 12.97
N ASP A 363 -28.04 -34.16 13.31
CA ASP A 363 -28.45 -34.40 14.70
C ASP A 363 -28.50 -35.91 15.02
N ASP A 364 -28.14 -36.24 16.25
CA ASP A 364 -28.42 -37.55 16.86
C ASP A 364 -29.90 -37.92 16.78
N ARG A 365 -30.19 -39.22 16.73
CA ARG A 365 -31.56 -39.74 16.70
C ARG A 365 -31.69 -40.98 17.58
N THR A 366 -32.80 -41.06 18.29
CA THR A 366 -33.22 -42.24 19.04
C THR A 366 -34.59 -42.67 18.52
N ALA A 367 -34.67 -43.91 18.04
CA ALA A 367 -35.91 -44.50 17.56
C ALA A 367 -36.14 -45.83 18.27
N ARG A 368 -37.39 -46.27 18.33
CA ARG A 368 -37.72 -47.63 18.77
C ARG A 368 -38.01 -48.50 17.55
N ALA A 369 -37.45 -49.70 17.52
CA ALA A 369 -37.73 -50.65 16.46
C ALA A 369 -39.19 -51.16 16.55
N PRO A 370 -39.92 -51.28 15.44
CA PRO A 370 -41.23 -51.93 15.39
C PRO A 370 -41.13 -53.46 15.58
N ASP A 371 -39.99 -54.05 15.22
CA ASP A 371 -39.68 -55.48 15.27
C ASP A 371 -38.15 -55.68 15.41
N ASP A 372 -37.69 -56.93 15.35
CA ASP A 372 -36.28 -57.28 15.56
C ASP A 372 -35.35 -56.83 14.40
N ASP A 373 -35.89 -56.37 13.26
CA ASP A 373 -35.10 -55.95 12.09
C ASP A 373 -34.54 -54.51 12.24
N GLY A 374 -35.00 -53.75 13.24
CA GLY A 374 -34.55 -52.39 13.53
C GLY A 374 -35.52 -51.30 13.04
N ALA A 375 -35.09 -50.03 13.03
CA ALA A 375 -35.95 -48.89 12.72
C ALA A 375 -35.52 -48.15 11.44
N ARG A 376 -36.48 -47.79 10.59
CA ARG A 376 -36.23 -46.84 9.50
C ARG A 376 -36.24 -45.42 10.04
N ILE A 377 -35.11 -44.72 9.94
CA ILE A 377 -34.97 -43.36 10.47
C ILE A 377 -34.84 -42.36 9.32
N ALA A 378 -35.84 -41.49 9.19
CA ALA A 378 -35.76 -40.30 8.35
C ALA A 378 -35.17 -39.13 9.16
N TYR A 379 -34.11 -38.53 8.62
CA TYR A 379 -33.40 -37.41 9.22
C TYR A 379 -33.00 -36.37 8.17
N THR A 380 -32.60 -35.20 8.63
CA THR A 380 -32.11 -34.10 7.81
C THR A 380 -30.69 -33.73 8.23
N ALA A 381 -29.85 -33.40 7.25
CA ALA A 381 -28.55 -32.82 7.46
C ALA A 381 -28.45 -31.54 6.61
N THR A 382 -27.72 -30.55 7.09
CA THR A 382 -27.56 -29.25 6.44
C THR A 382 -26.09 -28.88 6.40
N ALA A 383 -25.64 -28.26 5.32
CA ALA A 383 -24.32 -27.65 5.25
C ALA A 383 -24.46 -26.19 4.82
N THR A 384 -23.69 -25.31 5.46
CA THR A 384 -23.60 -23.91 5.05
C THR A 384 -22.15 -23.46 5.04
N ASP A 385 -21.80 -22.73 3.99
CA ASP A 385 -20.52 -22.10 3.79
C ASP A 385 -20.69 -20.57 3.67
N PRO A 386 -19.77 -19.72 4.19
CA PRO A 386 -19.92 -18.27 4.14
C PRO A 386 -19.93 -17.68 2.71
N GLN A 387 -19.24 -18.31 1.76
CA GLN A 387 -19.10 -17.86 0.37
C GLN A 387 -20.18 -18.51 -0.51
N ASP A 388 -20.37 -19.82 -0.38
CA ASP A 388 -21.30 -20.60 -1.22
C ASP A 388 -22.74 -20.65 -0.67
N GLY A 389 -22.96 -20.34 0.60
CA GLY A 389 -24.26 -20.44 1.24
C GLY A 389 -24.66 -21.90 1.51
N ALA A 390 -25.88 -22.31 1.15
CA ALA A 390 -26.37 -23.65 1.46
C ALA A 390 -25.84 -24.71 0.47
N LEU A 391 -25.24 -25.77 1.00
CA LEU A 391 -24.59 -26.82 0.21
C LEU A 391 -25.31 -28.17 0.31
N PRO A 392 -25.25 -29.01 -0.73
CA PRO A 392 -25.78 -30.37 -0.69
C PRO A 392 -24.97 -31.25 0.27
N VAL A 393 -25.66 -32.02 1.10
CA VAL A 393 -25.03 -32.92 2.08
C VAL A 393 -25.20 -34.37 1.65
N THR A 394 -24.11 -35.13 1.71
CA THR A 394 -24.11 -36.58 1.52
C THR A 394 -23.88 -37.26 2.86
N CYS A 395 -24.75 -38.20 3.23
CA CYS A 395 -24.65 -38.93 4.50
C CYS A 395 -24.65 -40.44 4.30
N THR A 396 -23.87 -41.14 5.12
CA THR A 396 -23.79 -42.59 5.14
C THR A 396 -24.00 -43.12 6.57
N PRO A 397 -25.00 -44.01 6.81
CA PRO A 397 -26.08 -44.43 5.90
C PRO A 397 -27.06 -43.30 5.54
N PRO A 398 -27.66 -43.26 4.33
CA PRO A 398 -28.53 -42.17 3.89
C PRO A 398 -29.86 -42.11 4.67
N SER A 399 -30.52 -40.95 4.67
CA SER A 399 -31.83 -40.75 5.28
C SER A 399 -32.88 -41.75 4.78
N GLY A 400 -33.64 -42.35 5.70
CA GLY A 400 -34.64 -43.39 5.40
C GLY A 400 -34.08 -44.83 5.38
N SER A 401 -32.77 -45.00 5.61
CA SER A 401 -32.15 -46.32 5.79
C SER A 401 -32.75 -47.10 6.97
N LEU A 402 -32.67 -48.43 6.90
CA LEU A 402 -32.96 -49.30 8.02
C LEU A 402 -31.73 -49.34 8.94
N PHE A 403 -31.90 -48.96 10.19
CA PHE A 403 -30.86 -48.99 11.21
C PHE A 403 -31.14 -50.18 12.15
N PRO A 404 -30.18 -51.11 12.33
CA PRO A 404 -30.36 -52.25 13.23
C PRO A 404 -30.48 -51.78 14.68
N VAL A 405 -31.09 -52.62 15.53
CA VAL A 405 -31.10 -52.41 16.99
C VAL A 405 -29.67 -52.18 17.50
N GLY A 406 -29.49 -51.18 18.35
CA GLY A 406 -28.19 -50.73 18.84
C GLY A 406 -27.80 -49.35 18.33
N THR A 407 -26.49 -49.07 18.26
CA THR A 407 -25.96 -47.77 17.85
C THR A 407 -25.35 -47.84 16.45
N THR A 408 -25.74 -46.90 15.58
CA THR A 408 -25.10 -46.67 14.28
C THR A 408 -24.58 -45.23 14.20
N THR A 409 -23.36 -45.04 13.70
CA THR A 409 -22.83 -43.69 13.41
C THR A 409 -23.16 -43.30 11.98
N VAL A 410 -23.83 -42.17 11.81
CA VAL A 410 -24.05 -41.53 10.51
C VAL A 410 -22.96 -40.49 10.31
N THR A 411 -22.24 -40.55 9.19
CA THR A 411 -21.26 -39.53 8.80
C THR A 411 -21.82 -38.74 7.63
N CYS A 412 -21.86 -37.42 7.75
CA CYS A 412 -22.32 -36.49 6.73
C CYS A 412 -21.18 -35.59 6.29
N SER A 413 -21.04 -35.32 4.99
CA SER A 413 -20.05 -34.40 4.43
C SER A 413 -20.65 -33.51 3.34
N ALA A 414 -20.04 -32.34 3.16
CA ALA A 414 -20.32 -31.43 2.06
C ALA A 414 -19.01 -30.81 1.57
N THR A 415 -18.94 -30.56 0.27
CA THR A 415 -17.81 -29.90 -0.39
C THR A 415 -18.35 -28.64 -1.06
N ASP A 416 -17.64 -27.53 -0.89
CA ASP A 416 -17.96 -26.24 -1.49
C ASP A 416 -17.47 -26.12 -2.94
N SER A 417 -17.59 -24.93 -3.54
CA SER A 417 -17.12 -24.69 -4.91
C SER A 417 -15.60 -24.53 -5.04
N ALA A 418 -14.93 -24.14 -3.94
CA ALA A 418 -13.47 -24.01 -3.84
C ALA A 418 -12.76 -25.35 -3.61
N GLY A 419 -13.51 -26.41 -3.27
CA GLY A 419 -13.03 -27.75 -2.98
C GLY A 419 -12.80 -28.05 -1.49
N ASN A 420 -13.11 -27.13 -0.58
CA ASN A 420 -13.01 -27.38 0.84
C ASN A 420 -14.14 -28.32 1.29
N THR A 421 -13.81 -29.29 2.15
CA THR A 421 -14.75 -30.33 2.58
C THR A 421 -14.94 -30.31 4.08
N GLY A 422 -16.18 -30.06 4.49
CA GLY A 422 -16.63 -30.18 5.87
C GLY A 422 -17.29 -31.53 6.14
N ALA A 423 -17.25 -31.98 7.40
CA ALA A 423 -17.94 -33.18 7.84
C ALA A 423 -18.45 -33.07 9.28
N ASP A 424 -19.54 -33.79 9.56
CA ASP A 424 -20.13 -33.94 10.89
C ASP A 424 -20.65 -35.38 11.07
N THR A 425 -20.79 -35.82 12.31
CA THR A 425 -21.25 -37.18 12.63
C THR A 425 -22.38 -37.15 13.66
N ALA A 426 -23.39 -38.01 13.47
CA ALA A 426 -24.46 -38.22 14.42
C ALA A 426 -24.56 -39.67 14.88
N ARG A 427 -24.95 -39.86 16.14
CA ARG A 427 -25.18 -41.16 16.76
C ARG A 427 -26.66 -41.50 16.72
N PHE A 428 -26.99 -42.60 16.04
CA PHE A 428 -28.35 -43.10 15.91
C PHE A 428 -28.52 -44.33 16.82
N GLU A 429 -29.42 -44.24 17.80
CA GLU A 429 -29.73 -45.32 18.74
C GLU A 429 -31.11 -45.92 18.44
N VAL A 430 -31.14 -47.20 18.09
CA VAL A 430 -32.37 -47.96 17.88
C VAL A 430 -32.59 -48.87 19.08
N LEU A 431 -33.64 -48.57 19.85
CA LEU A 431 -34.05 -49.37 21.00
C LEU A 431 -34.79 -50.63 20.55
N GLU A 432 -34.67 -51.71 21.34
CA GLU A 432 -35.40 -52.96 21.13
C GLU A 432 -36.92 -52.75 20.99
N PRO A 433 -37.59 -53.56 20.16
CA PRO A 433 -39.04 -53.55 20.06
C PRO A 433 -39.67 -53.93 21.40
N VAL A 434 -40.88 -53.41 21.67
CA VAL A 434 -41.62 -53.83 22.86
C VAL A 434 -42.18 -55.23 22.60
N VAL A 435 -41.56 -56.26 23.16
CA VAL A 435 -42.09 -57.62 23.12
C VAL A 435 -43.36 -57.68 23.98
N PRO A 436 -44.55 -58.00 23.41
CA PRO A 436 -45.75 -58.17 24.22
C PRO A 436 -45.59 -59.40 25.13
N PRO A 437 -45.94 -59.33 26.42
CA PRO A 437 -46.17 -60.56 27.19
C PRO A 437 -47.37 -61.30 26.58
N ASP A 438 -47.28 -62.63 26.52
CA ASP A 438 -48.34 -63.51 26.03
C ASP A 438 -49.74 -63.16 26.62
N PRO A 439 -50.85 -63.28 25.85
CA PRO A 439 -52.16 -62.72 26.22
C PRO A 439 -52.81 -63.40 27.45
N PRO A 440 -53.71 -62.71 28.19
CA PRO A 440 -54.79 -61.91 27.59
C PRO A 440 -54.85 -60.42 27.95
N THR A 441 -53.83 -59.79 28.52
CA THR A 441 -53.87 -58.33 28.80
C THR A 441 -52.93 -57.54 27.88
N PRO A 442 -53.42 -56.52 27.15
CA PRO A 442 -52.54 -55.67 26.35
C PRO A 442 -51.51 -55.00 27.28
N PRO A 443 -50.21 -55.04 26.94
CA PRO A 443 -49.20 -54.35 27.73
C PRO A 443 -49.53 -52.85 27.78
N PRO A 444 -49.30 -52.18 28.93
CA PRO A 444 -49.42 -50.73 28.98
C PRO A 444 -48.47 -50.12 27.94
N PRO A 445 -48.88 -49.04 27.25
CA PRO A 445 -47.99 -48.35 26.31
C PRO A 445 -46.71 -47.95 27.05
N PRO A 446 -45.54 -48.07 26.39
CA PRO A 446 -44.29 -47.63 27.00
C PRO A 446 -44.40 -46.15 27.40
N PRO A 447 -43.83 -45.76 28.55
CA PRO A 447 -43.88 -44.37 28.97
C PRO A 447 -43.16 -43.49 27.92
N PRO A 448 -43.75 -42.34 27.54
CA PRO A 448 -43.17 -41.45 26.55
C PRO A 448 -41.83 -40.89 27.04
N ALA A 449 -40.85 -40.79 26.15
CA ALA A 449 -39.50 -40.32 26.45
C ALA A 449 -38.99 -39.33 25.36
N SER A 450 -38.29 -38.30 25.80
CA SER A 450 -37.62 -37.33 24.93
C SER A 450 -36.11 -37.36 25.14
N ASP A 451 -35.33 -36.79 24.22
CA ASP A 451 -33.88 -36.58 24.38
C ASP A 451 -33.59 -35.17 23.89
N ILE A 452 -33.63 -34.20 24.79
CA ILE A 452 -33.55 -32.77 24.43
C ILE A 452 -32.14 -32.23 24.64
N ALA A 453 -31.46 -31.93 23.54
CA ALA A 453 -30.14 -31.30 23.60
C ALA A 453 -30.23 -29.80 23.33
N VAL A 454 -29.21 -29.05 23.75
CA VAL A 454 -29.03 -27.65 23.37
C VAL A 454 -27.61 -27.42 22.89
N ARG A 455 -27.44 -26.65 21.82
CA ARG A 455 -26.15 -26.11 21.37
C ARG A 455 -26.16 -24.59 21.48
N ALA A 456 -25.09 -23.99 21.99
CA ALA A 456 -24.91 -22.55 22.09
C ALA A 456 -23.86 -22.08 21.08
N ASP A 457 -24.18 -21.01 20.35
CA ASP A 457 -23.28 -20.31 19.42
C ASP A 457 -23.38 -18.82 19.69
N VAL A 458 -22.27 -18.16 19.96
CA VAL A 458 -22.20 -16.73 20.26
C VAL A 458 -21.47 -16.00 19.15
N SER A 459 -22.18 -15.08 18.47
CA SER A 459 -21.62 -14.30 17.38
C SER A 459 -21.81 -12.78 17.58
N PRO A 460 -20.75 -11.96 17.39
CA PRO A 460 -19.36 -12.41 17.38
C PRO A 460 -18.92 -12.89 18.77
N ASP A 461 -18.06 -13.90 18.81
CA ASP A 461 -17.46 -14.48 20.04
C ASP A 461 -16.47 -13.50 20.70
N ARG A 462 -15.88 -12.61 19.88
CA ARG A 462 -15.11 -11.44 20.30
C ARG A 462 -15.80 -10.14 19.86
N THR A 463 -16.14 -9.28 20.82
CA THR A 463 -16.75 -7.97 20.57
C THR A 463 -16.14 -6.88 21.46
N TYR A 464 -16.69 -5.67 21.40
CA TYR A 464 -16.19 -4.50 22.12
C TYR A 464 -17.30 -3.87 22.96
N VAL A 465 -16.91 -3.15 24.01
CA VAL A 465 -17.87 -2.40 24.84
C VAL A 465 -18.77 -1.50 23.98
N GLY A 466 -20.08 -1.55 24.21
CA GLY A 466 -21.09 -0.84 23.44
C GLY A 466 -21.59 -1.57 22.19
N ARG A 467 -20.85 -2.55 21.65
CA ARG A 467 -21.30 -3.37 20.52
C ARG A 467 -22.09 -4.60 21.02
N PRO A 468 -23.14 -5.03 20.31
CA PRO A 468 -23.93 -6.18 20.73
C PRO A 468 -23.24 -7.51 20.38
N ALA A 469 -23.47 -8.53 21.20
CA ALA A 469 -23.26 -9.94 20.87
C ALA A 469 -24.60 -10.68 20.88
N THR A 470 -24.77 -11.65 19.99
CA THR A 470 -26.00 -12.43 19.86
C THR A 470 -25.68 -13.89 20.08
N ALA A 471 -26.34 -14.53 21.05
CA ALA A 471 -26.31 -15.97 21.20
C ALA A 471 -27.47 -16.60 20.45
N ARG A 472 -27.17 -17.63 19.66
CA ARG A 472 -28.09 -18.53 18.99
C ARG A 472 -28.04 -19.87 19.72
N PHE A 473 -29.16 -20.28 20.29
CA PHE A 473 -29.33 -21.55 20.96
C PHE A 473 -30.16 -22.48 20.07
N THR A 474 -29.60 -23.59 19.64
CA THR A 474 -30.30 -24.61 18.87
C THR A 474 -30.70 -25.73 19.80
N ILE A 475 -32.01 -25.92 20.00
CA ILE A 475 -32.57 -26.98 20.83
C ILE A 475 -33.06 -28.08 19.91
N THR A 476 -32.65 -29.32 20.14
CA THR A 476 -33.06 -30.49 19.35
C THR A 476 -33.82 -31.47 20.24
N ASN A 477 -34.66 -32.31 19.63
CA ASN A 477 -35.24 -33.47 20.31
C ASN A 477 -34.85 -34.73 19.53
N ALA A 478 -33.80 -35.42 19.97
CA ALA A 478 -33.38 -36.69 19.39
C ALA A 478 -34.30 -37.86 19.81
N GLY A 479 -35.16 -37.67 20.82
CA GLY A 479 -35.97 -38.73 21.39
C GLY A 479 -37.11 -39.20 20.48
N PRO A 480 -37.67 -40.39 20.74
CA PRO A 480 -38.72 -40.97 19.91
C PRO A 480 -40.07 -40.25 20.03
N ASP A 481 -40.33 -39.53 21.13
CA ASP A 481 -41.58 -38.84 21.37
C ASP A 481 -41.44 -37.31 21.34
N THR A 482 -42.53 -36.62 21.05
CA THR A 482 -42.59 -35.15 21.06
C THR A 482 -42.31 -34.59 22.46
N ALA A 483 -41.22 -33.83 22.59
CA ALA A 483 -40.89 -33.12 23.82
C ALA A 483 -41.86 -31.95 24.05
N THR A 484 -42.45 -31.88 25.23
CA THR A 484 -43.37 -30.79 25.63
C THR A 484 -42.81 -30.02 26.83
N GLY A 485 -43.33 -28.80 27.03
CA GLY A 485 -42.92 -27.96 28.16
C GLY A 485 -41.44 -27.55 28.12
N VAL A 486 -40.85 -27.46 26.93
CA VAL A 486 -39.41 -27.22 26.77
C VAL A 486 -39.07 -25.76 27.09
N VAL A 487 -38.20 -25.55 28.07
CA VAL A 487 -37.78 -24.23 28.55
C VAL A 487 -36.26 -24.11 28.50
N LEU A 488 -35.78 -22.99 27.94
CA LEU A 488 -34.37 -22.62 27.91
C LEU A 488 -34.03 -21.69 29.08
N GLY A 489 -33.07 -22.11 29.91
CA GLY A 489 -32.37 -21.26 30.86
C GLY A 489 -31.03 -20.79 30.26
N THR A 490 -30.72 -19.50 30.38
CA THR A 490 -29.45 -18.95 29.93
C THR A 490 -28.71 -18.23 31.05
N VAL A 491 -27.39 -18.34 31.06
CA VAL A 491 -26.51 -17.62 31.98
C VAL A 491 -25.42 -16.95 31.18
N TRP A 492 -25.39 -15.61 31.19
CA TRP A 492 -24.36 -14.82 30.55
C TRP A 492 -23.28 -14.38 31.55
N PRO A 493 -22.04 -14.12 31.10
CA PRO A 493 -20.97 -13.59 31.93
C PRO A 493 -21.40 -12.33 32.68
N ARG A 494 -21.07 -12.22 33.97
CA ARG A 494 -21.41 -11.06 34.79
C ARG A 494 -20.22 -10.10 34.83
N THR A 495 -20.52 -8.81 34.80
CA THR A 495 -19.59 -7.72 35.14
C THR A 495 -19.59 -7.47 36.64
N GLY A 496 -18.59 -6.74 37.16
CA GLY A 496 -18.53 -6.35 38.58
C GLY A 496 -19.75 -5.55 39.03
N GLU A 497 -20.36 -4.77 38.12
CA GLU A 497 -21.61 -4.05 38.37
C GLU A 497 -22.70 -4.50 37.39
N SER A 498 -23.92 -4.77 37.90
CA SER A 498 -25.04 -5.30 37.09
C SER A 498 -25.53 -4.36 36.00
N LYS A 499 -25.39 -3.04 36.19
CA LYS A 499 -25.79 -1.99 35.23
C LYS A 499 -24.93 -1.97 33.96
N ASP A 500 -23.75 -2.61 33.98
CA ASP A 500 -22.82 -2.65 32.86
C ASP A 500 -23.14 -3.74 31.85
N ARG A 501 -24.24 -4.46 32.03
CA ARG A 501 -24.74 -5.47 31.12
C ARG A 501 -26.23 -5.26 30.83
N SER A 502 -26.58 -5.17 29.56
CA SER A 502 -27.95 -5.23 29.07
C SER A 502 -28.18 -6.58 28.38
N LEU A 503 -29.31 -7.24 28.68
CA LEU A 503 -29.67 -8.53 28.10
C LEU A 503 -31.12 -8.51 27.64
N SER A 504 -31.37 -8.93 26.40
CA SER A 504 -32.73 -9.09 25.89
C SER A 504 -33.43 -10.31 26.50
N GLY A 505 -34.76 -10.36 26.39
CA GLY A 505 -35.48 -11.63 26.52
C GLY A 505 -35.02 -12.62 25.44
N THR A 506 -35.17 -13.91 25.69
CA THR A 506 -35.03 -14.93 24.65
C THR A 506 -36.20 -14.86 23.69
N SER A 507 -35.98 -15.20 22.42
CA SER A 507 -37.02 -15.08 21.38
C SER A 507 -38.19 -16.07 21.55
N ARG A 508 -37.96 -17.25 22.13
CA ARG A 508 -38.96 -18.31 22.38
C ARG A 508 -38.49 -19.30 23.46
N CYS A 509 -39.29 -20.31 23.75
CA CYS A 509 -39.04 -21.38 24.75
C CYS A 509 -38.78 -20.82 26.16
N THR A 510 -39.64 -19.92 26.60
CA THR A 510 -39.56 -19.29 27.93
C THR A 510 -40.44 -20.02 28.92
N ALA A 511 -40.24 -19.80 30.22
CA ALA A 511 -41.11 -20.38 31.24
C ALA A 511 -42.59 -19.97 31.06
N ALA A 512 -42.86 -18.76 30.53
CA ALA A 512 -44.21 -18.29 30.25
C ALA A 512 -44.79 -18.82 28.93
N ARG A 513 -43.93 -19.20 27.98
CA ARG A 513 -44.32 -19.78 26.68
C ARG A 513 -43.35 -20.93 26.33
N PRO A 514 -43.51 -22.10 26.96
CA PRO A 514 -42.67 -23.26 26.69
C PRO A 514 -42.85 -23.74 25.26
N CYS A 515 -41.82 -24.38 24.71
CA CYS A 515 -41.85 -24.97 23.38
C CYS A 515 -42.37 -26.41 23.40
N THR A 516 -42.95 -26.81 22.28
CA THR A 516 -43.18 -28.21 21.91
C THR A 516 -42.27 -28.50 20.72
N ILE A 517 -41.53 -29.60 20.76
CA ILE A 517 -40.53 -29.98 19.75
C ILE A 517 -40.81 -31.43 19.36
N ALA A 518 -41.22 -31.67 18.11
CA ALA A 518 -41.52 -33.01 17.64
C ALA A 518 -40.28 -33.91 17.66
N ALA A 519 -40.48 -35.23 17.62
CA ALA A 519 -39.38 -36.19 17.52
C ALA A 519 -38.53 -35.88 16.27
N GLY A 520 -37.23 -35.67 16.47
CA GLY A 520 -36.29 -35.31 15.42
C GLY A 520 -36.33 -33.85 14.96
N GLU A 521 -37.15 -32.99 15.55
CA GLU A 521 -37.24 -31.58 15.20
C GLU A 521 -36.17 -30.75 15.95
N ARG A 522 -35.85 -29.58 15.39
CA ARG A 522 -34.99 -28.58 16.01
C ARG A 522 -35.61 -27.19 16.02
N VAL A 523 -35.25 -26.40 17.03
CA VAL A 523 -35.77 -25.06 17.30
C VAL A 523 -34.62 -24.11 17.59
N VAL A 524 -34.63 -22.94 16.96
CA VAL A 524 -33.64 -21.89 17.20
C VAL A 524 -34.21 -20.80 18.11
N VAL A 525 -33.47 -20.47 19.17
CA VAL A 525 -33.77 -19.40 20.12
C VAL A 525 -32.62 -18.40 20.09
N THR A 526 -32.92 -17.10 20.07
CA THR A 526 -31.89 -16.05 20.07
C THR A 526 -31.99 -15.17 21.32
N GLN A 527 -30.85 -14.67 21.77
CA GLN A 527 -30.76 -13.69 22.86
C GLN A 527 -29.59 -12.74 22.62
N ARG A 528 -29.79 -11.44 22.85
CA ARG A 528 -28.78 -10.40 22.61
C ARG A 528 -28.27 -9.79 23.91
N ALA A 529 -26.98 -9.55 23.99
CA ALA A 529 -26.34 -8.86 25.10
C ALA A 529 -25.52 -7.65 24.63
N THR A 530 -25.37 -6.66 25.51
CA THR A 530 -24.46 -5.52 25.30
C THR A 530 -23.77 -5.18 26.62
N TYR A 531 -22.48 -4.89 26.57
CA TYR A 531 -21.66 -4.66 27.76
C TYR A 531 -21.01 -3.27 27.75
N ARG A 532 -20.87 -2.64 28.92
CA ARG A 532 -20.16 -1.36 29.12
C ARG A 532 -18.77 -1.52 29.74
N GLY A 533 -18.45 -2.73 30.21
CA GLY A 533 -17.14 -3.13 30.72
C GLY A 533 -16.58 -4.33 29.97
N ALA A 534 -15.25 -4.53 30.04
CA ALA A 534 -14.63 -5.72 29.51
C ALA A 534 -15.07 -6.95 30.32
N VAL A 535 -15.31 -8.06 29.64
CA VAL A 535 -15.67 -9.33 30.28
C VAL A 535 -15.19 -10.48 29.42
N THR A 536 -14.79 -11.58 30.04
CA THR A 536 -14.54 -12.85 29.35
C THR A 536 -15.18 -13.96 30.18
N GLY A 537 -15.96 -14.81 29.54
CA GLY A 537 -16.57 -15.95 30.20
C GLY A 537 -17.57 -16.66 29.30
N ASP A 538 -18.23 -17.67 29.88
CA ASP A 538 -19.09 -18.56 29.12
C ASP A 538 -20.54 -18.04 29.10
N VAL A 539 -21.16 -18.09 27.94
CA VAL A 539 -22.61 -18.03 27.76
C VAL A 539 -23.12 -19.46 27.84
N ARG A 540 -23.77 -19.80 28.95
CA ARG A 540 -24.24 -21.16 29.24
C ARG A 540 -25.72 -21.30 28.93
N ALA A 541 -26.09 -22.37 28.26
CA ALA A 541 -27.45 -22.79 28.01
C ALA A 541 -27.79 -24.03 28.86
N THR A 542 -29.03 -24.11 29.31
CA THR A 542 -29.59 -25.32 29.92
C THR A 542 -31.03 -25.46 29.48
N VAL A 543 -31.37 -26.58 28.86
CA VAL A 543 -32.73 -26.89 28.44
C VAL A 543 -33.37 -27.90 29.39
N ARG A 544 -34.68 -27.78 29.62
CA ARG A 544 -35.48 -28.73 30.41
C ARG A 544 -36.82 -28.97 29.74
N GLY A 545 -37.38 -30.17 29.88
CA GLY A 545 -38.69 -30.56 29.38
C GLY A 545 -39.49 -31.31 30.44
N THR A 546 -40.73 -31.68 30.13
CA THR A 546 -41.63 -32.40 31.04
C THR A 546 -41.49 -33.92 30.96
N LEU A 547 -41.08 -34.44 29.81
CA LEU A 547 -40.86 -35.87 29.61
C LEU A 547 -39.50 -36.31 30.16
N PRO A 548 -39.36 -37.57 30.62
CA PRO A 548 -38.08 -38.13 30.99
C PRO A 548 -37.07 -38.05 29.86
N ASP A 549 -35.84 -37.68 30.22
CA ASP A 549 -34.69 -37.59 29.31
C ASP A 549 -33.53 -38.41 29.89
N GLY A 550 -33.12 -39.45 29.16
CA GLY A 550 -32.07 -40.36 29.57
C GLY A 550 -30.65 -39.80 29.41
N ARG A 551 -30.46 -38.75 28.61
CA ARG A 551 -29.15 -38.22 28.22
C ARG A 551 -28.93 -36.78 28.70
N THR A 552 -29.33 -36.48 29.92
CA THR A 552 -29.29 -35.15 30.57
C THR A 552 -27.99 -34.32 30.47
N ALA A 553 -26.86 -34.92 30.07
CA ALA A 553 -25.60 -34.23 29.83
C ALA A 553 -25.66 -33.29 28.60
N ASN A 554 -26.36 -33.67 27.52
CA ASN A 554 -26.49 -32.86 26.30
C ASN A 554 -27.52 -31.71 26.45
N ASN A 555 -28.26 -31.68 27.55
CA ASN A 555 -29.22 -30.62 27.89
C ASN A 555 -28.52 -29.33 28.34
N ARG A 556 -27.19 -29.28 28.30
CA ARG A 556 -26.38 -28.12 28.64
C ARG A 556 -25.28 -27.97 27.62
N ASP A 557 -25.03 -26.73 27.23
CA ASP A 557 -23.90 -26.37 26.39
C ASP A 557 -23.43 -24.96 26.75
N MET A 558 -22.23 -24.61 26.32
CA MET A 558 -21.69 -23.28 26.52
C MET A 558 -20.77 -22.87 25.40
N ASP A 559 -20.78 -21.58 25.12
CA ASP A 559 -19.84 -20.96 24.21
C ASP A 559 -19.21 -19.73 24.86
N ARG A 560 -18.04 -19.31 24.38
CA ARG A 560 -17.23 -18.29 25.02
C ARG A 560 -17.50 -16.92 24.42
N LEU A 561 -17.68 -15.93 25.29
CA LEU A 561 -17.76 -14.53 24.91
C LEU A 561 -16.57 -13.76 25.49
N ARG A 562 -15.90 -12.97 24.64
CA ARG A 562 -14.87 -12.00 25.02
C ARG A 562 -15.27 -10.60 24.57
N VAL A 563 -15.57 -9.73 25.53
CA VAL A 563 -15.78 -8.29 25.31
C VAL A 563 -14.52 -7.53 25.71
N LEU A 564 -13.93 -6.83 24.75
CA LEU A 564 -12.76 -5.98 24.95
C LEU A 564 -13.16 -4.54 25.23
N LYS A 565 -12.34 -3.84 26.03
CA LYS A 565 -12.48 -2.41 26.30
C LYS A 565 -11.22 -1.69 25.79
N PRO A 566 -11.31 -0.96 24.67
CA PRO A 566 -10.19 -0.21 24.14
C PRO A 566 -9.59 0.73 25.19
N SER A 567 -8.27 0.86 25.18
CA SER A 567 -7.53 1.73 26.09
C SER A 567 -6.52 2.58 25.33
N LEU A 568 -6.36 3.83 25.77
CA LEU A 568 -5.45 4.80 25.18
C LEU A 568 -4.46 5.29 26.23
N THR A 569 -3.19 5.39 25.87
CA THR A 569 -2.16 6.06 26.66
C THR A 569 -1.45 7.10 25.81
N VAL A 570 -0.92 8.14 26.45
CA VAL A 570 -0.21 9.25 25.77
C VAL A 570 1.08 9.55 26.50
N THR A 571 2.17 9.77 25.78
CA THR A 571 3.49 10.10 26.34
C THR A 571 4.22 11.12 25.45
N PRO A 572 4.76 12.22 25.99
CA PRO A 572 4.63 12.65 27.38
C PRO A 572 3.23 13.24 27.67
N GLN A 573 2.83 13.26 28.95
CA GLN A 573 1.60 13.94 29.40
C GLN A 573 1.77 15.47 29.51
N VAL A 574 3.01 15.95 29.48
CA VAL A 574 3.37 17.37 29.40
C VAL A 574 4.24 17.55 28.16
N ALA A 575 3.76 18.34 27.19
CA ALA A 575 4.40 18.51 25.90
C ALA A 575 4.65 19.99 25.58
N LYS A 576 5.58 20.27 24.66
CA LYS A 576 5.83 21.62 24.13
C LYS A 576 5.22 21.79 22.74
N PRO A 577 4.89 23.02 22.31
CA PRO A 577 4.65 23.28 20.89
C PRO A 577 5.83 22.79 20.04
N GLY A 578 5.53 22.04 18.98
CA GLY A 578 6.51 21.36 18.12
C GLY A 578 6.95 19.97 18.59
N GLN A 579 6.59 19.54 19.80
CA GLN A 579 6.94 18.22 20.32
C GLN A 579 5.89 17.16 19.93
N PRO A 580 6.29 15.96 19.46
CA PRO A 580 5.36 14.87 19.22
C PRO A 580 4.83 14.29 20.54
N VAL A 581 3.52 14.09 20.62
CA VAL A 581 2.85 13.31 21.68
C VAL A 581 2.56 11.92 21.14
N LEU A 582 3.20 10.91 21.71
CA LEU A 582 3.01 9.53 21.31
C LEU A 582 1.73 8.97 21.92
N ALA A 583 0.77 8.62 21.08
CA ALA A 583 -0.48 7.96 21.47
C ALA A 583 -0.39 6.46 21.18
N ARG A 584 -0.61 5.64 22.21
CA ARG A 584 -0.62 4.18 22.11
C ARG A 584 -1.98 3.62 22.45
N GLY A 585 -2.56 2.85 21.54
CA GLY A 585 -3.81 2.14 21.74
C GLY A 585 -3.59 0.66 22.02
N LYS A 586 -4.49 0.07 22.81
CA LYS A 586 -4.57 -1.37 23.04
C LYS A 586 -6.02 -1.83 23.12
N ASP A 587 -6.28 -3.06 22.71
CA ASP A 587 -7.60 -3.71 22.68
C ASP A 587 -8.60 -2.97 21.78
N PHE A 588 -8.10 -2.36 20.70
CA PHE A 588 -8.93 -1.79 19.63
C PHE A 588 -9.30 -2.85 18.59
N PRO A 589 -10.39 -2.64 17.82
CA PRO A 589 -10.73 -3.50 16.69
C PRO A 589 -9.61 -3.52 15.65
N PRO A 590 -9.00 -4.69 15.36
CA PRO A 590 -8.00 -4.82 14.30
C PRO A 590 -8.50 -4.29 12.97
N GLY A 591 -7.62 -3.65 12.20
CA GLY A 591 -7.93 -3.10 10.88
C GLY A 591 -8.79 -1.82 10.88
N GLU A 592 -9.39 -1.44 12.01
CA GLU A 592 -10.20 -0.23 12.11
C GLU A 592 -9.32 1.03 12.16
N THR A 593 -9.83 2.15 11.65
CA THR A 593 -9.11 3.43 11.69
C THR A 593 -9.53 4.25 12.90
N VAL A 594 -8.55 4.63 13.73
CA VAL A 594 -8.75 5.52 14.88
C VAL A 594 -8.34 6.94 14.49
N ARG A 595 -9.29 7.87 14.59
CA ARG A 595 -9.06 9.29 14.33
C ARG A 595 -8.69 10.01 15.61
N PHE A 596 -7.68 10.89 15.52
CA PHE A 596 -7.22 11.69 16.65
C PHE A 596 -7.56 13.15 16.45
N THR A 597 -8.16 13.76 17.47
CA THR A 597 -8.40 15.21 17.50
C THR A 597 -8.03 15.81 18.84
N TRP A 598 -7.51 17.04 18.82
CA TRP A 598 -7.40 17.84 20.04
C TRP A 598 -8.75 18.50 20.34
N ASN A 599 -9.17 18.53 21.61
CA ASN A 599 -10.39 19.24 22.00
C ASN A 599 -10.31 20.76 21.80
N ILE A 600 -9.10 21.32 21.85
CA ILE A 600 -8.75 22.71 21.59
C ILE A 600 -7.36 22.76 20.93
N GLY A 601 -7.11 23.74 20.07
CA GLY A 601 -5.87 23.87 19.29
C GLY A 601 -5.97 23.33 17.87
N ILE A 602 -4.90 23.48 17.09
CA ILE A 602 -4.84 23.06 15.68
C ILE A 602 -4.51 21.57 15.62
N THR A 603 -5.41 20.78 15.03
CA THR A 603 -5.14 19.37 14.71
C THR A 603 -4.58 19.31 13.29
N ALA A 604 -3.35 18.81 13.12
CA ALA A 604 -2.82 18.53 11.79
C ALA A 604 -3.72 17.51 11.10
N ASP A 605 -4.16 17.80 9.88
CA ASP A 605 -5.03 16.90 9.13
C ASP A 605 -4.31 15.57 8.88
N ARG A 606 -4.93 14.47 9.29
CA ARG A 606 -4.42 13.11 9.18
C ARG A 606 -5.58 12.16 8.99
N SER A 607 -5.39 11.15 8.15
CA SER A 607 -6.37 10.11 7.81
C SER A 607 -6.73 9.16 8.97
N GLY A 608 -6.11 9.31 10.15
CA GLY A 608 -6.23 8.39 11.30
C GLY A 608 -5.11 7.34 11.32
N VAL A 609 -5.10 6.47 12.32
CA VAL A 609 -4.17 5.31 12.38
C VAL A 609 -4.95 4.01 12.23
N ARG A 610 -4.47 3.10 11.38
CA ARG A 610 -5.04 1.75 11.29
C ARG A 610 -4.53 0.92 12.46
N VAL A 611 -5.44 0.24 13.15
CA VAL A 611 -5.11 -0.64 14.29
C VAL A 611 -4.48 -1.92 13.75
N GLY A 612 -3.37 -2.35 14.35
CA GLY A 612 -2.69 -3.60 14.01
C GLY A 612 -3.51 -4.86 14.33
N ARG A 613 -3.10 -6.02 13.79
CA ARG A 613 -3.77 -7.32 14.00
C ARG A 613 -3.87 -7.72 15.48
N ASP A 614 -2.92 -7.28 16.31
CA ASP A 614 -2.90 -7.51 17.75
C ASP A 614 -3.83 -6.58 18.55
N GLY A 615 -4.55 -5.69 17.86
CA GLY A 615 -5.44 -4.70 18.48
C GLY A 615 -4.70 -3.51 19.08
N THR A 616 -3.43 -3.28 18.70
CA THR A 616 -2.62 -2.16 19.17
C THR A 616 -2.27 -1.18 18.05
N PHE A 617 -1.86 0.03 18.42
CA PHE A 617 -1.24 0.98 17.50
C PHE A 617 -0.36 1.94 18.29
N GLU A 618 0.59 2.56 17.60
CA GLU A 618 1.39 3.67 18.12
C GLU A 618 1.44 4.77 17.05
N VAL A 619 1.13 6.02 17.45
CA VAL A 619 1.15 7.15 16.52
C VAL A 619 1.64 8.42 17.22
N GLN A 620 2.46 9.19 16.51
CA GLN A 620 2.87 10.52 16.97
C GLN A 620 1.81 11.55 16.60
N VAL A 621 1.20 12.21 17.57
CA VAL A 621 0.28 13.33 17.38
C VAL A 621 1.01 14.63 17.67
N LEU A 622 1.12 15.50 16.68
CA LEU A 622 1.87 16.76 16.83
C LEU A 622 1.05 17.81 17.58
N VAL A 623 1.74 18.56 18.43
CA VAL A 623 1.32 19.87 18.91
C VAL A 623 2.02 20.89 18.03
N LEU A 624 1.30 21.71 17.27
CA LEU A 624 1.95 22.62 16.29
C LEU A 624 2.64 23.80 16.98
N ARG A 625 3.68 24.38 16.34
CA ARG A 625 4.49 25.47 16.93
C ARG A 625 3.70 26.75 17.25
N LYS A 626 2.64 27.04 16.48
CA LYS A 626 1.76 28.23 16.65
C LYS A 626 0.47 27.94 17.44
N ASP A 627 0.48 26.89 18.25
CA ASP A 627 -0.72 26.34 18.87
C ASP A 627 -0.89 26.78 20.34
N THR A 628 -2.12 26.75 20.86
CA THR A 628 -2.49 27.39 22.15
C THR A 628 -1.94 26.65 23.38
N LEU A 629 -1.24 27.32 24.28
CA LEU A 629 -0.75 26.72 25.53
C LEU A 629 -1.91 26.36 26.49
N GLY A 630 -1.69 25.40 27.39
CA GLY A 630 -2.62 25.03 28.46
C GLY A 630 -3.10 23.56 28.41
N PRO A 631 -4.08 23.19 29.27
CA PRO A 631 -4.62 21.84 29.34
C PRO A 631 -5.41 21.47 28.09
N ARG A 632 -5.08 20.33 27.48
CA ARG A 632 -5.76 19.76 26.32
C ARG A 632 -6.18 18.33 26.57
N VAL A 633 -7.04 17.83 25.71
CA VAL A 633 -7.55 16.46 25.70
C VAL A 633 -7.40 15.91 24.29
N LEU A 634 -6.54 14.91 24.14
CA LEU A 634 -6.50 14.07 22.94
C LEU A 634 -7.74 13.18 22.94
N ARG A 635 -8.52 13.24 21.87
CA ARG A 635 -9.68 12.40 21.61
C ARG A 635 -9.29 11.34 20.58
N ALA A 636 -9.59 10.09 20.89
CA ALA A 636 -9.49 8.99 19.94
C ALA A 636 -10.90 8.50 19.62
N GLU A 637 -11.25 8.53 18.34
CA GLU A 637 -12.58 8.18 17.83
C GLU A 637 -12.44 7.00 16.86
N ALA A 638 -13.20 5.94 17.15
CA ALA A 638 -13.35 4.75 16.33
C ALA A 638 -14.87 4.51 16.15
N ARG A 639 -15.25 3.88 15.05
CA ARG A 639 -16.65 3.72 14.65
C ARG A 639 -17.39 2.90 15.70
N ASP A 640 -18.58 3.36 16.10
CA ASP A 640 -19.47 2.62 17.03
C ASP A 640 -18.79 2.18 18.33
N LEU A 641 -17.78 2.94 18.79
CA LEU A 641 -17.09 2.75 20.05
C LEU A 641 -17.17 4.01 20.94
N PRO A 642 -17.17 3.86 22.27
CA PRO A 642 -17.08 5.00 23.17
C PRO A 642 -15.79 5.78 22.93
N ARG A 643 -15.92 7.07 22.66
CA ARG A 643 -14.78 7.98 22.47
C ARG A 643 -13.85 7.98 23.70
N LEU A 644 -12.57 7.70 23.47
CA LEU A 644 -11.55 7.79 24.50
C LEU A 644 -10.96 9.21 24.58
N ARG A 645 -10.59 9.60 25.79
CA ARG A 645 -10.06 10.94 26.11
C ARG A 645 -8.82 10.81 26.98
N LYS A 646 -7.75 11.50 26.62
CA LYS A 646 -6.51 11.55 27.41
C LYS A 646 -6.01 12.99 27.57
N PRO A 647 -5.84 13.48 28.81
CA PRO A 647 -5.34 14.82 29.04
C PRO A 647 -3.85 14.93 28.67
N VAL A 648 -3.47 16.06 28.08
CA VAL A 648 -2.09 16.46 27.79
C VAL A 648 -1.96 17.94 28.11
N LEU A 649 -0.95 18.31 28.90
CA LEU A 649 -0.67 19.71 29.24
C LEU A 649 0.38 20.28 28.28
N VAL A 650 0.05 21.36 27.57
CA VAL A 650 1.00 22.02 26.65
C VAL A 650 1.59 23.26 27.31
N VAL A 651 2.92 23.30 27.47
CA VAL A 651 3.66 24.41 28.11
C VAL A 651 4.88 24.82 27.28
N GLN A 652 5.33 26.07 27.45
CA GLN A 652 6.50 26.60 26.72
C GLN A 652 7.84 26.12 27.31
N HIS A 653 7.91 25.84 28.62
CA HIS A 653 9.10 25.39 29.34
C HIS A 653 8.77 24.25 30.33
N ASN A 654 9.73 23.37 30.62
CA ASN A 654 9.57 22.36 31.67
C ASN A 654 9.52 23.10 33.01
N LEU A 655 8.38 23.08 33.71
CA LEU A 655 8.33 23.41 35.13
C LEU A 655 9.07 22.27 35.86
N GLN A 656 10.36 22.46 36.10
CA GLN A 656 11.04 21.73 37.16
C GLN A 656 10.37 22.12 38.49
N PRO A 657 10.07 21.18 39.40
CA PRO A 657 9.67 21.55 40.74
C PRO A 657 10.76 22.46 41.33
N PRO A 658 10.43 23.66 41.84
CA PRO A 658 11.40 24.41 42.60
C PRO A 658 11.70 23.59 43.85
N ASP A 659 13.00 23.41 44.13
CA ASP A 659 13.60 22.81 45.33
C ASP A 659 14.24 21.44 45.13
N PHE A 660 15.41 21.39 44.46
CA PHE A 660 16.53 20.51 44.85
C PHE A 660 17.84 21.02 44.22
N ALA A 661 18.27 22.21 44.62
CA ALA A 661 19.64 22.67 44.45
C ALA A 661 19.99 23.57 45.64
N GLY A 662 20.66 22.99 46.65
CA GLY A 662 21.21 23.75 47.76
C GLY A 662 20.99 23.14 49.15
N ARG A 663 21.58 21.97 49.42
CA ARG A 663 22.24 21.72 50.71
C ARG A 663 23.54 20.97 50.45
N SER A 664 24.62 21.72 50.63
CA SER A 664 25.98 21.30 51.00
C SER A 664 26.00 20.34 52.18
#